data_AF-A0AAP8IT65-F1
#
_entry.id   AF-A0AAP8IT65-F1
#
_cell.length_a   1.000
_cell.length_b   1.000
_cell.length_c   1.000
_cell.angle_alpha   90.00
_cell.angle_beta   90.00
_cell.angle_gamma   90.00
#
_symmetry.space_group_name_H-M   'P 1'
#
loop_
_entity.id
_entity.type
_entity.pdbx_description
1 polymer ?
#
loop_
_entity_poly.entity_id
_entity_poly.type
_entity_poly.pdbx_seq_one_letter_code
_entity_poly.pdbx_strand_id
1 'polypeptide(L)'
;MVVAEKHVKNMSGGLVGQIIVRVLAGLVSAATAFTMNVIAPQKSSSIEHVNTNVHANVRANVHTKSVVKPIIQSHSGTVYQSSFIDNEYGAHWSDADGTTAFIDGNDDVFVNNAKAVIDVSEHQKEIDWDAVKASGVDGAIIRISYGWDNGYDKQALRNISECKRLGIPFGIYMYSYAEKAEDGAAEGADIVNLLQGAGVSPQDLTYPVYYDLEKWSWSGHKPPTSPYVYQDIVASWWNQLVSAGYHKLGVYSYTNYLRGPLNSQYIHERTSWVASYGSRVGFPISTALRGWQYTSDGSVDGIDGRVDLNAFGMADGSEINGVSEFGNTITNTSTNSSQEVGDGWKVSKKANRRDLWTNGDKSFILQYELRDSYYGHGGYARLGAPVADEENLGGGWWRQRCQHGDVFTQGRDKKYVIQYELRDSYYKHGGYGRLGAPVADEENMGAGWWRQRCQHGDVFTQGRDKKYVIQYELRDSYYGHGGYARLGAPVADEENLGGGWWRQRCQHGDVFTQGRDKKYVIQYELRDSYYKHGGYGRLGAPVADEENMGAGWWRQQCKNGDVWTHGKDIKYVIQFELRDSYQGHRGAAWLGAPVAEEENMGAGWWRQRCQNGDVWTHGKDKKFVLMFNLRKDYYARGGFEKLGAPVEDEHYDGNGIWRQDCQKATLQAK
;
A
#
# COMPACT_ATOMS: atom_id res chain seq x y z
N MET A 1 28.15 16.86 6.94
CA MET A 1 29.25 17.73 7.38
C MET A 1 29.10 17.93 8.88
N VAL A 2 29.97 17.25 9.65
CA VAL A 2 30.43 17.50 11.05
C VAL A 2 29.36 17.98 12.07
N VAL A 3 28.73 17.11 12.86
CA VAL A 3 29.15 16.49 14.15
C VAL A 3 29.13 17.44 15.37
N ALA A 4 28.23 17.16 16.32
CA ALA A 4 28.40 17.24 17.80
C ALA A 4 27.09 16.77 18.46
N GLU A 5 27.00 16.02 19.56
CA GLU A 5 28.00 15.36 20.41
C GLU A 5 27.28 14.31 21.31
N LYS A 6 28.06 13.27 21.63
CA LYS A 6 28.02 12.29 22.72
C LYS A 6 26.96 12.34 23.83
N HIS A 7 26.33 11.18 23.99
CA HIS A 7 26.24 10.33 25.20
C HIS A 7 26.27 10.96 26.61
N VAL A 8 25.18 10.74 27.35
CA VAL A 8 25.22 10.42 28.79
C VAL A 8 24.42 9.14 29.06
N LYS A 9 25.02 8.29 29.89
CA LYS A 9 24.65 6.94 30.27
C LYS A 9 23.42 6.86 31.19
N ASN A 10 22.72 5.73 31.06
CA ASN A 10 21.80 5.11 32.01
C ASN A 10 22.27 5.15 33.47
N MET A 11 21.32 5.33 34.40
CA MET A 11 21.14 4.65 35.70
C MET A 11 19.81 5.16 36.30
N SER A 12 18.73 4.39 36.21
CA SER A 12 18.21 3.47 37.24
C SER A 12 17.69 4.14 38.52
N GLY A 13 16.36 4.16 38.66
CA GLY A 13 15.67 3.82 39.90
C GLY A 13 15.23 4.94 40.85
N GLY A 14 13.91 5.13 40.96
CA GLY A 14 13.26 5.06 42.27
C GLY A 14 12.67 6.33 42.90
N LEU A 15 11.37 6.53 42.62
CA LEU A 15 10.30 6.98 43.53
C LEU A 15 10.26 8.42 44.10
N VAL A 16 9.04 8.80 44.50
CA VAL A 16 8.58 10.08 45.12
C VAL A 16 8.21 11.13 44.07
N GLY A 17 7.02 11.74 44.00
CA GLY A 17 5.82 11.80 44.82
C GLY A 17 4.93 12.94 44.28
N GLN A 18 3.61 12.76 44.32
CA GLN A 18 2.51 13.75 44.33
C GLN A 18 2.65 15.15 43.67
N ILE A 19 1.72 15.41 42.74
CA ILE A 19 0.80 16.58 42.66
C ILE A 19 1.34 17.93 43.15
N ILE A 20 1.54 18.88 42.23
CA ILE A 20 1.36 20.32 42.50
C ILE A 20 0.55 20.97 41.37
N VAL A 21 -0.60 21.51 41.78
CA VAL A 21 -1.43 22.50 41.09
C VAL A 21 -1.07 23.89 41.64
N ARG A 22 -0.88 24.89 40.76
CA ARG A 22 -1.05 26.35 40.98
C ARG A 22 -1.39 26.93 39.60
N VAL A 23 -2.58 27.43 39.25
CA VAL A 23 -3.45 28.50 39.78
C VAL A 23 -2.74 29.83 39.97
N LEU A 24 -3.13 30.80 39.13
CA LEU A 24 -3.03 32.24 39.34
C LEU A 24 -4.44 32.82 39.10
N ALA A 25 -5.00 33.43 40.16
CA ALA A 25 -6.28 34.13 40.22
C ALA A 25 -6.05 35.65 40.17
N GLY A 26 -6.94 36.44 39.54
CA GLY A 26 -7.91 37.35 40.19
C GLY A 26 -7.87 38.73 39.48
N LEU A 27 -8.92 39.54 39.32
CA LEU A 27 -10.08 39.92 40.17
C LEU A 27 -11.29 40.39 39.30
N VAL A 28 -12.56 39.96 39.57
CA VAL A 28 -13.68 40.57 40.39
C VAL A 28 -14.34 41.82 39.75
N SER A 29 -15.53 41.73 39.11
CA SER A 29 -16.95 41.81 39.58
C SER A 29 -17.55 43.22 39.76
N ALA A 30 -18.70 43.48 39.10
CA ALA A 30 -19.82 44.26 39.64
C ALA A 30 -21.11 43.98 38.82
N ALA A 31 -22.19 43.64 39.52
CA ALA A 31 -23.53 43.47 38.98
C ALA A 31 -24.41 44.66 39.36
N THR A 32 -25.37 45.04 38.51
CA THR A 32 -26.58 45.74 38.96
C THR A 32 -27.74 45.38 38.03
N ALA A 33 -28.85 44.96 38.63
CA ALA A 33 -30.11 44.61 38.00
C ALA A 33 -30.95 45.86 37.67
N PHE A 34 -31.82 45.79 36.66
CA PHE A 34 -33.08 46.54 36.63
C PHE A 34 -34.17 45.77 35.86
N THR A 35 -35.40 45.98 36.30
CA THR A 35 -36.60 45.16 36.19
C THR A 35 -37.47 45.37 34.93
N MET A 36 -38.22 44.31 34.62
CA MET A 36 -39.48 44.15 33.87
C MET A 36 -40.23 45.40 33.34
N ASN A 37 -40.79 45.31 32.12
CA ASN A 37 -42.25 45.39 31.96
C ASN A 37 -42.79 44.71 30.70
N VAL A 38 -43.97 44.11 30.86
CA VAL A 38 -44.83 43.40 29.88
C VAL A 38 -45.67 44.42 29.10
N ILE A 39 -46.06 44.10 27.85
CA ILE A 39 -47.41 44.33 27.25
C ILE A 39 -47.51 43.51 25.95
N ALA A 40 -48.65 42.82 25.77
CA ALA A 40 -49.06 42.08 24.57
C ALA A 40 -50.25 42.82 23.87
N PRO A 41 -50.91 42.28 22.82
CA PRO A 41 -50.89 42.82 21.45
C PRO A 41 -52.25 43.40 20.98
N GLN A 42 -52.29 44.05 19.80
CA GLN A 42 -53.53 44.39 19.10
C GLN A 42 -53.46 44.15 17.58
N LYS A 43 -54.49 43.43 17.11
CA LYS A 43 -54.89 43.19 15.71
C LYS A 43 -55.37 44.47 15.02
N SER A 44 -55.24 44.53 13.69
CA SER A 44 -56.28 44.83 12.67
C SER A 44 -55.56 45.14 11.34
N SER A 45 -56.09 45.03 10.13
CA SER A 45 -57.29 44.43 9.53
C SER A 45 -57.12 44.69 8.02
N SER A 46 -57.37 43.66 7.24
CA SER A 46 -58.00 43.65 5.90
C SER A 46 -58.22 44.98 5.15
N ILE A 47 -57.79 45.03 3.88
CA ILE A 47 -58.55 45.63 2.79
C ILE A 47 -58.43 44.74 1.54
N GLU A 48 -59.60 44.33 1.05
CA GLU A 48 -59.83 43.71 -0.26
C GLU A 48 -59.74 44.74 -1.41
N HIS A 49 -59.60 44.21 -2.62
CA HIS A 49 -60.54 44.39 -3.74
C HIS A 49 -60.01 45.02 -5.05
N VAL A 50 -60.36 44.29 -6.12
CA VAL A 50 -60.71 44.71 -7.49
C VAL A 50 -59.71 44.42 -8.63
N ASN A 51 -59.99 43.27 -9.26
CA ASN A 51 -59.89 42.92 -10.68
C ASN A 51 -59.94 44.08 -11.70
N THR A 52 -59.22 43.95 -12.82
CA THR A 52 -59.85 43.75 -14.14
C THR A 52 -58.86 43.43 -15.27
N ASN A 53 -59.28 42.45 -16.08
CA ASN A 53 -58.76 42.02 -17.39
C ASN A 53 -58.85 43.11 -18.47
N VAL A 54 -58.02 43.05 -19.53
CA VAL A 54 -58.44 43.03 -20.96
C VAL A 54 -57.31 42.51 -21.90
N HIS A 55 -57.61 41.38 -22.57
CA HIS A 55 -57.39 40.92 -23.96
C HIS A 55 -56.26 41.43 -24.90
N ALA A 56 -55.46 40.44 -25.37
CA ALA A 56 -55.37 39.87 -26.74
C ALA A 56 -54.52 40.49 -27.90
N ASN A 57 -53.63 39.61 -28.41
CA ASN A 57 -53.41 39.18 -29.82
C ASN A 57 -52.43 39.90 -30.78
N VAL A 58 -51.35 39.18 -31.17
CA VAL A 58 -50.94 38.75 -32.55
C VAL A 58 -49.41 38.80 -32.85
N ARG A 59 -48.86 37.58 -33.11
CA ARG A 59 -47.77 37.11 -34.03
C ARG A 59 -46.55 37.98 -34.41
N ALA A 60 -45.35 37.37 -34.25
CA ALA A 60 -44.40 36.93 -35.30
C ALA A 60 -42.91 37.21 -34.98
N ASN A 61 -42.07 36.20 -35.28
CA ASN A 61 -40.62 36.09 -35.06
C ASN A 61 -39.74 37.19 -35.71
N VAL A 62 -38.63 37.57 -35.05
CA VAL A 62 -37.22 37.25 -35.39
C VAL A 62 -36.27 38.23 -34.66
N HIS A 63 -35.19 37.66 -34.12
CA HIS A 63 -34.00 38.23 -33.46
C HIS A 63 -33.63 39.71 -33.68
N THR A 64 -33.30 40.40 -32.58
CA THR A 64 -31.99 41.07 -32.36
C THR A 64 -31.79 41.39 -30.87
N LYS A 65 -30.54 41.28 -30.40
CA LYS A 65 -30.07 41.51 -29.03
C LYS A 65 -30.37 42.93 -28.52
N SER A 66 -31.00 43.01 -27.35
CA SER A 66 -30.67 43.97 -26.28
C SER A 66 -31.50 43.63 -25.04
N VAL A 67 -30.88 43.05 -24.02
CA VAL A 67 -31.51 42.98 -22.69
C VAL A 67 -30.89 44.07 -21.84
N VAL A 68 -31.69 45.12 -21.69
CA VAL A 68 -31.55 46.21 -20.73
C VAL A 68 -31.75 45.62 -19.33
N LYS A 69 -30.87 45.97 -18.38
CA LYS A 69 -31.02 45.68 -16.94
C LYS A 69 -32.36 46.23 -16.43
N PRO A 70 -33.07 45.52 -15.53
CA PRO A 70 -33.91 46.16 -14.54
C PRO A 70 -33.22 46.16 -13.18
N ILE A 71 -33.11 47.36 -12.60
CA ILE A 71 -33.02 47.59 -11.16
C ILE A 71 -34.48 47.78 -10.68
N ILE A 72 -34.89 47.17 -9.56
CA ILE A 72 -35.67 47.74 -8.42
C ILE A 72 -36.36 46.64 -7.56
N GLN A 73 -35.92 46.61 -6.29
CA GLN A 73 -36.58 46.49 -4.97
C GLN A 73 -37.80 45.59 -4.64
N SER A 74 -37.56 44.82 -3.57
CA SER A 74 -38.38 44.48 -2.38
C SER A 74 -39.79 43.92 -2.56
N HIS A 75 -39.93 42.62 -2.30
CA HIS A 75 -41.09 42.03 -1.62
C HIS A 75 -40.59 40.98 -0.61
N SER A 76 -41.27 40.92 0.54
CA SER A 76 -41.01 40.16 1.78
C SER A 76 -40.07 38.95 1.75
N GLY A 77 -39.02 39.00 2.59
CA GLY A 77 -38.79 37.93 3.57
C GLY A 77 -37.95 36.70 3.20
N THR A 78 -37.31 36.62 2.03
CA THR A 78 -36.39 35.51 1.72
C THR A 78 -35.06 36.06 1.21
N VAL A 79 -33.99 35.87 1.99
CA VAL A 79 -32.64 36.32 1.64
C VAL A 79 -31.93 35.20 0.90
N TYR A 80 -32.19 35.06 -0.40
CA TYR A 80 -31.33 34.21 -1.22
C TYR A 80 -29.98 34.90 -1.45
N GLN A 81 -28.89 34.20 -1.14
CA GLN A 81 -27.53 34.60 -1.49
C GLN A 81 -27.44 34.82 -3.01
N SER A 82 -27.05 36.02 -3.46
CA SER A 82 -27.19 36.45 -4.85
C SER A 82 -26.40 35.65 -5.88
N SER A 83 -25.45 34.79 -5.46
CA SER A 83 -24.67 33.93 -6.35
C SER A 83 -25.27 32.56 -6.63
N PHE A 84 -26.30 32.12 -5.88
CA PHE A 84 -26.92 30.82 -6.14
C PHE A 84 -28.26 31.00 -6.81
N ILE A 85 -28.34 30.42 -8.00
CA ILE A 85 -29.53 30.39 -8.80
C ILE A 85 -30.20 29.03 -8.66
N ASP A 86 -31.50 29.04 -8.80
CA ASP A 86 -32.30 27.85 -9.06
C ASP A 86 -31.83 27.20 -10.37
N ASN A 87 -32.05 25.90 -10.51
CA ASN A 87 -31.78 25.26 -11.78
C ASN A 87 -32.93 25.53 -12.77
N GLU A 88 -32.64 25.41 -14.07
CA GLU A 88 -33.63 25.63 -15.14
C GLU A 88 -34.80 24.61 -15.15
N TYR A 89 -34.76 23.62 -14.26
CA TYR A 89 -35.72 22.52 -14.15
C TYR A 89 -36.58 22.59 -12.88
N GLY A 90 -36.53 23.70 -12.12
CA GLY A 90 -37.38 23.98 -10.97
C GLY A 90 -36.82 23.61 -9.60
N ALA A 91 -35.62 23.03 -9.51
CA ALA A 91 -34.94 22.85 -8.23
C ALA A 91 -34.44 24.20 -7.72
N HIS A 92 -34.71 24.51 -6.44
CA HIS A 92 -34.55 25.85 -5.91
C HIS A 92 -34.07 25.84 -4.45
N TRP A 93 -33.46 26.95 -4.05
CA TRP A 93 -33.09 27.18 -2.65
C TRP A 93 -34.30 27.69 -1.87
N SER A 94 -34.37 27.35 -0.58
CA SER A 94 -35.39 27.87 0.35
C SER A 94 -34.76 28.11 1.71
N ASP A 95 -35.05 29.27 2.31
CA ASP A 95 -34.63 29.61 3.68
C ASP A 95 -35.83 29.69 4.64
N ALA A 96 -36.93 29.01 4.29
CA ALA A 96 -38.09 28.93 5.16
C ALA A 96 -37.70 28.37 6.54
N ASP A 97 -38.18 29.00 7.60
CA ASP A 97 -37.95 28.64 9.01
C ASP A 97 -36.51 28.82 9.54
N GLY A 98 -35.62 29.50 8.79
CA GLY A 98 -34.27 29.83 9.24
C GLY A 98 -33.24 28.70 9.05
N THR A 99 -33.61 27.65 8.32
CA THR A 99 -32.72 26.57 7.87
C THR A 99 -32.70 26.51 6.36
N THR A 100 -31.54 26.76 5.74
CA THR A 100 -31.38 26.67 4.28
C THR A 100 -31.63 25.24 3.82
N ALA A 101 -32.52 25.05 2.85
CA ALA A 101 -32.84 23.77 2.22
C ALA A 101 -32.67 23.89 0.71
N PHE A 102 -32.31 22.77 0.08
CA PHE A 102 -32.36 22.64 -1.37
C PHE A 102 -33.51 21.71 -1.74
N ILE A 103 -34.43 22.22 -2.55
CA ILE A 103 -35.71 21.60 -2.87
C ILE A 103 -35.68 21.20 -4.36
N ASP A 104 -36.17 20.02 -4.67
CA ASP A 104 -36.31 19.57 -6.05
C ASP A 104 -37.50 20.25 -6.75
N GLY A 105 -37.59 20.15 -8.07
CA GLY A 105 -38.66 20.74 -8.88
C GLY A 105 -40.04 20.09 -8.72
N ASN A 106 -40.20 19.11 -7.83
CA ASN A 106 -41.50 18.59 -7.37
C ASN A 106 -41.86 19.08 -5.96
N ASP A 107 -41.11 20.04 -5.41
CA ASP A 107 -41.22 20.55 -4.05
C ASP A 107 -40.84 19.53 -2.94
N ASP A 108 -40.11 18.47 -3.29
CA ASP A 108 -39.53 17.55 -2.30
C ASP A 108 -38.17 18.08 -1.81
N VAL A 109 -37.98 18.12 -0.49
CA VAL A 109 -36.70 18.53 0.10
C VAL A 109 -35.62 17.49 -0.23
N PHE A 110 -34.58 17.88 -0.97
CA PHE A 110 -33.42 17.03 -1.22
C PHE A 110 -32.53 16.91 0.02
N VAL A 111 -32.15 18.06 0.60
CA VAL A 111 -31.42 18.16 1.87
C VAL A 111 -31.85 19.42 2.65
N ASN A 112 -31.92 19.27 3.98
CA ASN A 112 -32.00 20.40 4.93
C ASN A 112 -30.59 20.81 5.37
N ASN A 113 -30.47 22.02 5.92
CA ASN A 113 -29.17 22.63 6.27
C ASN A 113 -28.17 22.55 5.09
N ALA A 114 -28.71 22.80 3.89
CA ALA A 114 -28.04 22.71 2.63
C ALA A 114 -26.88 23.71 2.56
N LYS A 115 -25.77 23.27 1.97
CA LYS A 115 -24.55 24.04 1.74
C LYS A 115 -24.36 24.25 0.25
N ALA A 116 -24.21 25.50 -0.15
CA ALA A 116 -23.93 25.89 -1.52
C ALA A 116 -22.43 25.77 -1.80
N VAL A 117 -22.05 24.72 -2.51
CA VAL A 117 -20.65 24.34 -2.76
C VAL A 117 -20.34 24.47 -4.24
N ILE A 118 -19.20 25.06 -4.57
CA ILE A 118 -18.68 25.08 -5.94
C ILE A 118 -17.65 23.97 -6.13
N ASP A 119 -17.52 23.43 -7.34
CA ASP A 119 -16.34 22.64 -7.70
C ASP A 119 -15.51 23.35 -8.77
N VAL A 120 -14.19 23.33 -8.58
CA VAL A 120 -13.26 24.21 -9.30
C VAL A 120 -11.97 23.50 -9.66
N SER A 121 -11.39 23.92 -10.78
CA SER A 121 -10.12 23.43 -11.31
C SER A 121 -9.40 24.55 -12.06
N GLU A 122 -8.35 24.22 -12.83
CA GLU A 122 -7.72 25.18 -13.75
C GLU A 122 -8.70 25.84 -14.75
N HIS A 123 -9.87 25.24 -15.00
CA HIS A 123 -10.86 25.77 -15.94
C HIS A 123 -11.47 27.10 -15.50
N GLN A 124 -11.50 27.38 -14.19
CA GLN A 124 -11.94 28.66 -13.62
C GLN A 124 -10.82 29.71 -13.57
N LYS A 125 -9.63 29.40 -14.09
CA LYS A 125 -8.45 30.28 -14.10
C LYS A 125 -8.12 30.74 -12.68
N GLU A 126 -7.69 31.98 -12.53
CA GLU A 126 -7.39 32.56 -11.22
C GLU A 126 -8.67 33.11 -10.59
N ILE A 127 -9.07 32.54 -9.46
CA ILE A 127 -10.29 32.90 -8.71
C ILE A 127 -9.98 34.01 -7.69
N ASP A 128 -10.85 35.02 -7.60
CA ASP A 128 -10.90 35.95 -6.47
C ASP A 128 -11.70 35.30 -5.33
N TRP A 129 -10.99 34.64 -4.42
CA TRP A 129 -11.59 33.88 -3.34
C TRP A 129 -12.24 34.75 -2.25
N ASP A 130 -11.82 36.02 -2.11
CA ASP A 130 -12.47 36.97 -1.20
C ASP A 130 -13.86 37.34 -1.74
N ALA A 131 -13.97 37.61 -3.05
CA ALA A 131 -15.25 37.85 -3.71
C ALA A 131 -16.16 36.60 -3.67
N VAL A 132 -15.62 35.41 -3.92
CA VAL A 132 -16.37 34.14 -3.82
C VAL A 132 -16.92 33.92 -2.41
N LYS A 133 -16.12 34.18 -1.38
CA LYS A 133 -16.59 34.08 0.01
C LYS A 133 -17.68 35.11 0.31
N ALA A 134 -17.52 36.34 -0.18
CA ALA A 134 -18.49 37.41 0.01
C ALA A 134 -19.81 37.17 -0.74
N SER A 135 -19.79 36.36 -1.81
CA SER A 135 -20.98 36.03 -2.59
C SER A 135 -21.90 35.01 -1.90
N GLY A 136 -21.40 34.29 -0.90
CA GLY A 136 -22.18 33.31 -0.13
C GLY A 136 -21.76 31.86 -0.26
N VAL A 137 -20.67 31.54 -0.96
CA VAL A 137 -20.18 30.15 -1.09
C VAL A 137 -19.85 29.55 0.28
N ASP A 138 -20.53 28.45 0.61
CA ASP A 138 -20.35 27.70 1.86
C ASP A 138 -19.13 26.76 1.81
N GLY A 139 -18.65 26.41 0.61
CA GLY A 139 -17.49 25.54 0.47
C GLY A 139 -17.06 25.28 -0.97
N ALA A 140 -15.96 24.55 -1.14
CA ALA A 140 -15.45 24.18 -2.46
C ALA A 140 -14.95 22.73 -2.53
N ILE A 141 -15.14 22.04 -3.66
CA ILE A 141 -14.44 20.79 -3.99
C ILE A 141 -13.38 21.11 -5.06
N ILE A 142 -12.10 20.93 -4.75
CA ILE A 142 -11.00 21.41 -5.60
C ILE A 142 -10.36 20.23 -6.35
N ARG A 143 -10.16 20.36 -7.67
CA ARG A 143 -9.39 19.36 -8.42
C ARG A 143 -7.94 19.44 -8.00
N ILE A 144 -7.38 18.35 -7.47
CA ILE A 144 -5.96 18.33 -7.12
C ILE A 144 -5.10 17.87 -8.30
N SER A 145 -5.59 16.94 -9.11
CA SER A 145 -4.91 16.34 -10.25
C SER A 145 -5.91 15.56 -11.13
N TYR A 146 -5.39 14.95 -12.19
CA TYR A 146 -6.07 14.02 -13.08
C TYR A 146 -5.10 12.87 -13.41
N GLY A 147 -5.55 11.61 -13.34
CA GLY A 147 -4.67 10.45 -13.49
C GLY A 147 -3.62 10.32 -12.38
N TRP A 148 -2.48 9.68 -12.68
CA TRP A 148 -1.32 9.58 -11.80
C TRP A 148 -0.08 10.15 -12.49
N ASP A 149 0.91 10.62 -11.73
CA ASP A 149 2.17 11.22 -12.23
C ASP A 149 2.03 12.47 -13.10
N ASN A 150 0.83 13.06 -13.18
CA ASN A 150 0.58 14.31 -13.92
C ASN A 150 0.88 15.58 -13.09
N GLY A 151 1.15 15.42 -11.80
CA GLY A 151 1.38 16.54 -10.87
C GLY A 151 0.09 17.27 -10.49
N TYR A 152 0.23 18.47 -9.91
CA TYR A 152 -0.94 19.26 -9.52
C TYR A 152 -1.67 19.84 -10.74
N ASP A 153 -3.01 19.86 -10.66
CA ASP A 153 -3.81 20.81 -11.45
C ASP A 153 -3.26 22.23 -11.25
N LYS A 154 -3.21 23.02 -12.32
CA LYS A 154 -2.50 24.31 -12.34
C LYS A 154 -2.95 25.29 -11.26
N GLN A 155 -4.19 25.18 -10.78
CA GLN A 155 -4.73 26.07 -9.74
C GLN A 155 -4.90 25.38 -8.38
N ALA A 156 -4.63 24.08 -8.26
CA ALA A 156 -4.87 23.30 -7.03
C ALA A 156 -4.22 23.92 -5.79
N LEU A 157 -2.90 24.20 -5.86
CA LEU A 157 -2.16 24.72 -4.71
C LEU A 157 -2.67 26.10 -4.27
N ARG A 158 -2.97 26.99 -5.22
CA ARG A 158 -3.51 28.33 -4.94
C ARG A 158 -4.92 28.23 -4.34
N ASN A 159 -5.78 27.42 -4.93
CA ASN A 159 -7.16 27.24 -4.45
C ASN A 159 -7.20 26.64 -3.03
N ILE A 160 -6.36 25.62 -2.77
CA ILE A 160 -6.24 25.03 -1.43
C ILE A 160 -5.72 26.07 -0.42
N SER A 161 -4.68 26.84 -0.79
CA SER A 161 -4.13 27.85 0.12
C SER A 161 -5.11 28.96 0.44
N GLU A 162 -5.90 29.40 -0.54
CA GLU A 162 -6.89 30.47 -0.36
C GLU A 162 -8.10 30.00 0.45
N CYS A 163 -8.60 28.79 0.23
CA CYS A 163 -9.62 28.18 1.09
C CYS A 163 -9.14 28.07 2.54
N LYS A 164 -7.89 27.64 2.77
CA LYS A 164 -7.29 27.62 4.11
C LYS A 164 -7.16 29.00 4.73
N ARG A 165 -6.67 29.99 3.97
CA ARG A 165 -6.50 31.39 4.42
C ARG A 165 -7.82 32.00 4.85
N LEU A 166 -8.88 31.75 4.09
CA LEU A 166 -10.21 32.31 4.32
C LEU A 166 -11.08 31.44 5.22
N GLY A 167 -10.65 30.24 5.59
CA GLY A 167 -11.46 29.29 6.36
C GLY A 167 -12.70 28.82 5.60
N ILE A 168 -12.61 28.71 4.28
CA ILE A 168 -13.67 28.14 3.43
C ILE A 168 -13.57 26.62 3.54
N PRO A 169 -14.62 25.92 4.01
CA PRO A 169 -14.67 24.47 4.03
C PRO A 169 -14.41 23.87 2.64
N PHE A 170 -13.49 22.90 2.55
CA PHE A 170 -13.17 22.31 1.25
C PHE A 170 -13.07 20.78 1.28
N GLY A 171 -13.22 20.20 0.09
CA GLY A 171 -12.89 18.83 -0.28
C GLY A 171 -11.99 18.83 -1.50
N ILE A 172 -11.64 17.63 -1.95
CA ILE A 172 -10.69 17.44 -3.06
C ILE A 172 -11.30 16.45 -4.05
N TYR A 173 -10.99 16.57 -5.34
CA TYR A 173 -11.26 15.50 -6.29
C TYR A 173 -10.09 15.20 -7.23
N MET A 174 -10.03 13.95 -7.69
CA MET A 174 -9.10 13.45 -8.72
C MET A 174 -9.91 12.91 -9.89
N TYR A 175 -9.72 13.49 -11.09
CA TYR A 175 -10.32 12.98 -12.32
C TYR A 175 -9.58 11.74 -12.81
N SER A 176 -10.26 10.59 -12.86
CA SER A 176 -9.61 9.32 -13.18
C SER A 176 -9.39 9.11 -14.69
N TYR A 177 -8.24 8.51 -15.02
CA TYR A 177 -7.96 7.89 -16.31
C TYR A 177 -7.66 6.39 -16.19
N ALA A 178 -8.06 5.75 -15.08
CA ALA A 178 -7.75 4.36 -14.80
C ALA A 178 -8.45 3.38 -15.76
N GLU A 179 -7.71 2.38 -16.26
CA GLU A 179 -8.24 1.29 -17.11
C GLU A 179 -8.38 -0.02 -16.34
N LYS A 180 -7.68 -0.15 -15.21
CA LYS A 180 -7.60 -1.37 -14.39
C LYS A 180 -7.19 -1.03 -12.96
N ALA A 181 -7.33 -2.01 -12.07
CA ALA A 181 -7.07 -1.88 -10.63
C ALA A 181 -5.69 -1.27 -10.30
N GLU A 182 -4.64 -1.64 -11.05
CA GLU A 182 -3.29 -1.11 -10.84
C GLU A 182 -3.21 0.39 -11.09
N ASP A 183 -3.94 0.90 -12.07
CA ASP A 183 -4.01 2.33 -12.37
C ASP A 183 -4.75 3.06 -11.24
N GLY A 184 -5.85 2.48 -10.72
CA GLY A 184 -6.55 3.00 -9.54
C GLY A 184 -5.66 3.04 -8.29
N ALA A 185 -4.80 2.03 -8.09
CA ALA A 185 -3.79 2.07 -7.02
C ALA A 185 -2.73 3.16 -7.25
N ALA A 186 -2.29 3.38 -8.49
CA ALA A 186 -1.34 4.44 -8.81
C ALA A 186 -1.95 5.83 -8.58
N GLU A 187 -3.18 6.06 -9.05
CA GLU A 187 -3.93 7.31 -8.80
C GLU A 187 -4.16 7.54 -7.31
N GLY A 188 -4.46 6.46 -6.55
CA GLY A 188 -4.64 6.51 -5.10
C GLY A 188 -3.35 6.87 -4.34
N ALA A 189 -2.21 6.32 -4.76
CA ALA A 189 -0.92 6.66 -4.16
C ALA A 189 -0.48 8.09 -4.54
N ASP A 190 -0.73 8.50 -5.79
CA ASP A 190 -0.39 9.84 -6.27
C ASP A 190 -1.18 10.94 -5.55
N ILE A 191 -2.51 10.79 -5.42
CA ILE A 191 -3.31 11.77 -4.67
C ILE A 191 -2.87 11.88 -3.21
N VAL A 192 -2.47 10.78 -2.55
CA VAL A 192 -1.93 10.84 -1.19
C VAL A 192 -0.67 11.70 -1.15
N ASN A 193 0.26 11.52 -2.09
CA ASN A 193 1.48 12.31 -2.17
C ASN A 193 1.17 13.79 -2.44
N LEU A 194 0.24 14.09 -3.34
CA LEU A 194 -0.17 15.45 -3.67
C LEU A 194 -0.88 16.14 -2.49
N LEU A 195 -1.77 15.43 -1.77
CA LEU A 195 -2.42 15.97 -0.57
C LEU A 195 -1.38 16.35 0.48
N GLN A 196 -0.43 15.46 0.76
CA GLN A 196 0.64 15.71 1.72
C GLN A 196 1.56 16.86 1.27
N GLY A 197 1.92 16.90 -0.01
CA GLY A 197 2.73 17.97 -0.59
C GLY A 197 2.05 19.34 -0.58
N ALA A 198 0.72 19.38 -0.71
CA ALA A 198 -0.10 20.59 -0.53
C ALA A 198 -0.36 20.93 0.95
N GLY A 199 0.19 20.14 1.88
CA GLY A 199 -0.01 20.29 3.32
C GLY A 199 -1.43 20.03 3.78
N VAL A 200 -2.23 19.26 3.04
CA VAL A 200 -3.63 18.90 3.37
C VAL A 200 -3.65 17.64 4.22
N SER A 201 -4.02 17.78 5.49
CA SER A 201 -4.25 16.66 6.41
C SER A 201 -5.70 16.16 6.34
N PRO A 202 -6.00 14.93 6.80
CA PRO A 202 -7.39 14.44 6.88
C PRO A 202 -8.34 15.35 7.67
N GLN A 203 -7.82 16.11 8.64
CA GLN A 203 -8.58 17.02 9.48
C GLN A 203 -8.94 18.33 8.77
N ASP A 204 -8.17 18.75 7.77
CA ASP A 204 -8.45 19.96 6.98
C ASP A 204 -9.71 19.80 6.11
N LEU A 205 -10.07 18.56 5.78
CA LEU A 205 -11.13 18.22 4.85
C LEU A 205 -12.50 18.23 5.54
N THR A 206 -13.33 19.21 5.19
CA THR A 206 -14.75 19.23 5.61
C THR A 206 -15.57 18.32 4.70
N TYR A 207 -15.29 18.37 3.40
CA TYR A 207 -15.87 17.48 2.41
C TYR A 207 -14.89 16.35 2.05
N PRO A 208 -15.38 15.22 1.52
CA PRO A 208 -14.53 14.10 1.13
C PRO A 208 -13.43 14.42 0.12
N VAL A 209 -12.45 13.51 0.05
CA VAL A 209 -11.69 13.29 -1.19
C VAL A 209 -12.56 12.45 -2.11
N TYR A 210 -12.89 12.99 -3.27
CA TYR A 210 -13.72 12.36 -4.28
C TYR A 210 -12.88 11.69 -5.36
N TYR A 211 -13.23 10.46 -5.68
CA TYR A 211 -12.79 9.82 -6.90
C TYR A 211 -13.79 10.16 -8.01
N ASP A 212 -13.36 10.98 -8.96
CA ASP A 212 -14.17 11.46 -10.06
C ASP A 212 -14.05 10.49 -11.24
N LEU A 213 -15.15 9.78 -11.50
CA LEU A 213 -15.25 8.72 -12.50
C LEU A 213 -16.24 9.12 -13.58
N GLU A 214 -15.70 9.51 -14.73
CA GLU A 214 -16.48 9.93 -15.88
C GLU A 214 -16.03 9.23 -17.16
N LYS A 215 -16.81 9.39 -18.23
CA LYS A 215 -16.41 8.91 -19.54
C LYS A 215 -15.30 9.81 -20.10
N TRP A 216 -14.12 9.24 -20.27
CA TRP A 216 -13.01 9.85 -20.99
C TRP A 216 -12.67 9.07 -22.27
N SER A 217 -11.79 9.60 -23.13
CA SER A 217 -11.11 8.83 -24.18
C SER A 217 -9.99 9.68 -24.79
N TRP A 218 -8.86 9.06 -25.15
CA TRP A 218 -7.82 9.70 -25.97
C TRP A 218 -7.09 8.64 -26.80
N SER A 219 -6.10 9.06 -27.60
CA SER A 219 -5.48 8.18 -28.61
C SER A 219 -4.88 6.90 -28.02
N GLY A 220 -5.54 5.76 -28.27
CA GLY A 220 -5.09 4.44 -27.81
C GLY A 220 -5.65 4.00 -26.46
N HIS A 221 -6.37 4.88 -25.75
CA HIS A 221 -6.83 4.64 -24.37
C HIS A 221 -8.33 4.91 -24.24
N LYS A 222 -9.03 4.01 -23.55
CA LYS A 222 -10.48 4.08 -23.35
C LYS A 222 -10.85 3.63 -21.94
N PRO A 223 -11.91 4.20 -21.35
CA PRO A 223 -12.39 3.79 -20.06
C PRO A 223 -12.91 2.35 -20.11
N PRO A 224 -12.88 1.64 -18.97
CA PRO A 224 -13.58 0.39 -18.82
C PRO A 224 -15.06 0.52 -19.17
N THR A 225 -15.66 -0.57 -19.64
CA THR A 225 -17.11 -0.66 -19.85
C THR A 225 -17.79 -1.58 -18.83
N SER A 226 -17.00 -2.30 -18.04
CA SER A 226 -17.48 -3.27 -17.04
C SER A 226 -17.56 -2.64 -15.65
N PRO A 227 -18.73 -2.70 -14.98
CA PRO A 227 -18.87 -2.28 -13.59
C PRO A 227 -17.93 -2.97 -12.61
N TYR A 228 -17.54 -4.22 -12.88
CA TYR A 228 -16.62 -4.94 -12.01
C TYR A 228 -15.17 -4.45 -12.14
N VAL A 229 -14.74 -4.07 -13.34
CA VAL A 229 -13.41 -3.46 -13.53
C VAL A 229 -13.36 -2.11 -12.81
N TYR A 230 -14.42 -1.30 -12.94
CA TYR A 230 -14.51 -0.05 -12.20
C TYR A 230 -14.57 -0.23 -10.69
N GLN A 231 -15.23 -1.27 -10.20
CA GLN A 231 -15.22 -1.59 -8.78
C GLN A 231 -13.82 -1.88 -8.27
N ASP A 232 -13.01 -2.64 -9.01
CA ASP A 232 -11.63 -2.95 -8.63
C ASP A 232 -10.73 -1.70 -8.68
N ILE A 233 -10.96 -0.82 -9.64
CA ILE A 233 -10.33 0.52 -9.73
C ILE A 233 -10.66 1.34 -8.48
N VAL A 234 -11.96 1.48 -8.13
CA VAL A 234 -12.42 2.23 -6.95
C VAL A 234 -11.86 1.63 -5.68
N ALA A 235 -11.91 0.31 -5.53
CA ALA A 235 -11.38 -0.36 -4.34
C ALA A 235 -9.87 -0.13 -4.17
N SER A 236 -9.12 -0.20 -5.27
CA SER A 236 -7.66 0.00 -5.26
C SER A 236 -7.30 1.43 -4.88
N TRP A 237 -7.97 2.41 -5.47
CA TRP A 237 -7.82 3.82 -5.12
C TRP A 237 -8.17 4.08 -3.65
N TRP A 238 -9.35 3.61 -3.22
CA TRP A 238 -9.88 3.81 -1.86
C TRP A 238 -8.93 3.26 -0.79
N ASN A 239 -8.34 2.08 -1.03
CA ASN A 239 -7.43 1.44 -0.10
C ASN A 239 -6.13 2.23 0.10
N GLN A 240 -5.62 2.93 -0.92
CA GLN A 240 -4.43 3.77 -0.77
C GLN A 240 -4.70 4.94 0.19
N LEU A 241 -5.84 5.62 0.01
CA LEU A 241 -6.20 6.75 0.87
C LEU A 241 -6.49 6.31 2.30
N VAL A 242 -7.22 5.21 2.49
CA VAL A 242 -7.48 4.65 3.83
C VAL A 242 -6.16 4.27 4.52
N SER A 243 -5.22 3.64 3.80
CA SER A 243 -3.91 3.26 4.34
C SER A 243 -3.06 4.48 4.75
N ALA A 244 -3.28 5.63 4.10
CA ALA A 244 -2.65 6.90 4.42
C ALA A 244 -3.39 7.73 5.49
N GLY A 245 -4.48 7.21 6.07
CA GLY A 245 -5.26 7.87 7.12
C GLY A 245 -6.37 8.81 6.64
N TYR A 246 -6.69 8.82 5.34
CA TYR A 246 -7.83 9.57 4.80
C TYR A 246 -9.07 8.68 4.78
N HIS A 247 -10.06 9.01 5.61
CA HIS A 247 -11.29 8.22 5.78
C HIS A 247 -12.56 8.91 5.28
N LYS A 248 -12.48 10.22 4.98
CA LYS A 248 -13.56 11.00 4.35
C LYS A 248 -13.42 10.85 2.84
N LEU A 249 -13.98 9.78 2.29
CA LEU A 249 -13.87 9.43 0.88
C LEU A 249 -15.25 9.32 0.24
N GLY A 250 -15.34 9.62 -1.05
CA GLY A 250 -16.57 9.51 -1.83
C GLY A 250 -16.28 9.23 -3.30
N VAL A 251 -17.27 8.71 -4.01
CA VAL A 251 -17.27 8.64 -5.47
C VAL A 251 -18.15 9.76 -6.01
N TYR A 252 -17.66 10.42 -7.06
CA TYR A 252 -18.41 11.34 -7.89
C TYR A 252 -18.58 10.79 -9.30
N SER A 253 -19.78 10.99 -9.87
CA SER A 253 -20.08 10.72 -11.28
C SER A 253 -21.44 11.29 -11.69
N TYR A 254 -21.80 11.20 -12.97
CA TYR A 254 -23.12 11.58 -13.48
C TYR A 254 -24.07 10.39 -13.62
N THR A 255 -25.37 10.68 -13.58
CA THR A 255 -26.47 9.70 -13.49
C THR A 255 -26.39 8.54 -14.48
N ASN A 256 -26.07 8.84 -15.74
CA ASN A 256 -26.02 7.84 -16.81
C ASN A 256 -24.80 6.93 -16.68
N TYR A 257 -23.68 7.42 -16.16
CA TYR A 257 -22.49 6.61 -15.95
C TYR A 257 -22.67 5.65 -14.76
N LEU A 258 -23.28 6.14 -13.67
CA LEU A 258 -23.69 5.36 -12.49
C LEU A 258 -24.64 4.20 -12.83
N ARG A 259 -25.53 4.39 -13.80
CA ARG A 259 -26.45 3.34 -14.29
C ARG A 259 -25.83 2.43 -15.35
N GLY A 260 -24.71 2.81 -15.93
CA GLY A 260 -24.03 2.11 -17.01
C GLY A 260 -22.71 1.51 -16.53
N PRO A 261 -21.55 2.02 -16.98
CA PRO A 261 -20.25 1.45 -16.62
C PRO A 261 -19.93 1.42 -15.13
N LEU A 262 -20.56 2.25 -14.29
CA LEU A 262 -20.38 2.25 -12.84
C LEU A 262 -21.52 1.55 -12.09
N ASN A 263 -22.33 0.73 -12.76
CA ASN A 263 -23.47 0.03 -12.16
C ASN A 263 -23.02 -1.14 -11.26
N SER A 264 -22.39 -0.80 -10.14
CA SER A 264 -21.96 -1.72 -9.09
C SER A 264 -22.45 -1.18 -7.75
N GLN A 265 -23.06 -2.07 -6.95
CA GLN A 265 -23.48 -1.73 -5.59
C GLN A 265 -22.31 -1.19 -4.76
N TYR A 266 -21.10 -1.73 -4.94
CA TYR A 266 -19.92 -1.27 -4.21
C TYR A 266 -19.62 0.22 -4.49
N ILE A 267 -19.77 0.64 -5.75
CA ILE A 267 -19.56 2.02 -6.18
C ILE A 267 -20.73 2.88 -5.68
N HIS A 268 -21.97 2.42 -5.86
CA HIS A 268 -23.18 3.14 -5.46
C HIS A 268 -23.23 3.45 -3.96
N GLU A 269 -22.82 2.50 -3.10
CA GLU A 269 -22.71 2.69 -1.65
C GLU A 269 -21.62 3.69 -1.24
N ARG A 270 -20.72 4.03 -2.16
CA ARG A 270 -19.64 5.01 -1.99
C ARG A 270 -19.91 6.32 -2.73
N THR A 271 -20.96 6.37 -3.55
CA THR A 271 -21.36 7.58 -4.27
C THR A 271 -22.09 8.52 -3.31
N SER A 272 -21.48 9.66 -3.03
CA SER A 272 -22.07 10.73 -2.21
C SER A 272 -22.24 12.03 -2.98
N TRP A 273 -21.72 12.14 -4.20
CA TRP A 273 -21.85 13.33 -5.03
C TRP A 273 -22.24 12.93 -6.45
N VAL A 274 -23.37 13.45 -6.95
CA VAL A 274 -23.93 13.09 -8.27
C VAL A 274 -24.23 14.32 -9.10
N ALA A 275 -23.75 14.33 -10.35
CA ALA A 275 -24.19 15.30 -11.35
C ALA A 275 -25.48 14.87 -12.04
N SER A 276 -26.49 15.75 -11.99
CA SER A 276 -27.81 15.51 -12.59
C SER A 276 -28.52 16.83 -12.89
N TYR A 277 -28.56 17.22 -14.17
CA TYR A 277 -29.25 18.44 -14.61
C TYR A 277 -30.72 18.13 -14.95
N GLY A 278 -31.59 18.27 -13.96
CA GLY A 278 -33.02 17.96 -14.09
C GLY A 278 -33.81 18.43 -12.88
N SER A 279 -35.12 18.18 -12.87
CA SER A 279 -35.99 18.61 -11.77
C SER A 279 -35.70 17.88 -10.45
N ARG A 280 -34.96 16.77 -10.46
CA ARG A 280 -34.53 16.04 -9.26
C ARG A 280 -33.21 15.34 -9.50
N VAL A 281 -32.52 14.97 -8.42
CA VAL A 281 -31.33 14.11 -8.54
C VAL A 281 -31.74 12.79 -9.18
N GLY A 282 -31.16 12.51 -10.34
CA GLY A 282 -31.57 11.38 -11.15
C GLY A 282 -31.06 10.05 -10.63
N PHE A 283 -30.32 9.98 -9.52
CA PHE A 283 -29.72 8.75 -8.98
C PHE A 283 -29.89 8.73 -7.45
N PRO A 284 -30.26 7.60 -6.84
CA PRO A 284 -30.41 7.52 -5.38
C PRO A 284 -29.05 7.61 -4.68
N ILE A 285 -28.88 8.60 -3.81
CA ILE A 285 -27.70 8.73 -2.95
C ILE A 285 -27.99 8.07 -1.61
N SER A 286 -27.36 6.91 -1.35
CA SER A 286 -27.59 6.10 -0.15
C SER A 286 -26.66 6.44 1.02
N THR A 287 -25.65 7.27 0.78
CA THR A 287 -24.71 7.75 1.79
C THR A 287 -25.34 8.82 2.70
N ALA A 288 -24.76 9.00 3.89
CA ALA A 288 -25.25 9.99 4.85
C ALA A 288 -25.01 11.42 4.36
N LEU A 289 -23.84 11.71 3.79
CA LEU A 289 -23.59 12.96 3.07
C LEU A 289 -24.18 12.85 1.67
N ARG A 290 -25.00 13.81 1.27
CA ARG A 290 -25.59 13.89 -0.06
C ARG A 290 -25.12 15.15 -0.76
N GLY A 291 -24.63 15.00 -1.99
CA GLY A 291 -24.21 16.07 -2.87
C GLY A 291 -24.89 15.95 -4.22
N TRP A 292 -25.52 17.03 -4.67
CA TRP A 292 -26.12 17.12 -5.99
C TRP A 292 -25.51 18.31 -6.75
N GLN A 293 -24.76 18.02 -7.82
CA GLN A 293 -24.38 19.03 -8.81
C GLN A 293 -25.60 19.27 -9.71
N TYR A 294 -26.26 20.41 -9.50
CA TYR A 294 -27.57 20.68 -10.08
C TYR A 294 -27.51 21.60 -11.30
N THR A 295 -26.37 22.27 -11.53
CA THR A 295 -26.09 23.02 -12.76
C THR A 295 -24.58 23.14 -13.01
N SER A 296 -24.19 23.15 -14.28
CA SER A 296 -22.83 23.45 -14.76
C SER A 296 -22.70 24.83 -15.42
N ASP A 297 -23.76 25.64 -15.35
CA ASP A 297 -23.84 26.98 -15.96
C ASP A 297 -23.99 28.06 -14.87
N GLY A 298 -23.45 27.80 -13.68
CA GLY A 298 -23.46 28.75 -12.58
C GLY A 298 -22.56 29.96 -12.84
N SER A 299 -22.87 31.07 -12.18
CA SER A 299 -22.06 32.29 -12.18
C SER A 299 -21.92 32.78 -10.74
N VAL A 300 -20.67 32.91 -10.29
CA VAL A 300 -20.32 33.32 -8.93
C VAL A 300 -19.35 34.49 -9.02
N ASP A 301 -19.63 35.55 -8.26
CA ASP A 301 -18.75 36.72 -8.20
C ASP A 301 -17.34 36.31 -7.77
N GLY A 302 -16.33 36.76 -8.53
CA GLY A 302 -14.94 36.37 -8.35
C GLY A 302 -14.47 35.20 -9.22
N ILE A 303 -15.36 34.58 -10.00
CA ILE A 303 -15.02 33.54 -10.99
C ILE A 303 -15.32 34.03 -12.39
N ASP A 304 -14.30 34.03 -13.25
CA ASP A 304 -14.44 34.38 -14.66
C ASP A 304 -15.00 33.20 -15.47
N GLY A 305 -16.31 33.21 -15.69
CA GLY A 305 -17.00 32.26 -16.56
C GLY A 305 -17.93 31.33 -15.78
N ARG A 306 -18.09 30.11 -16.29
CA ARG A 306 -19.00 29.11 -15.71
C ARG A 306 -18.34 28.37 -14.55
N VAL A 307 -19.14 28.08 -13.54
CA VAL A 307 -18.76 27.22 -12.42
C VAL A 307 -19.89 26.26 -12.09
N ASP A 308 -19.52 25.05 -11.70
CA ASP A 308 -20.45 24.02 -11.30
C ASP A 308 -20.99 24.32 -9.89
N LEU A 309 -22.32 24.28 -9.72
CA LEU A 309 -22.99 24.55 -8.45
C LEU A 309 -23.58 23.28 -7.86
N ASN A 310 -23.32 23.09 -6.57
CA ASN A 310 -23.68 21.89 -5.84
C ASN A 310 -24.45 22.23 -4.57
N ALA A 311 -25.45 21.43 -4.26
CA ALA A 311 -26.12 21.41 -2.97
C ALA A 311 -25.64 20.21 -2.17
N PHE A 312 -25.00 20.46 -1.02
CA PHE A 312 -24.56 19.42 -0.09
C PHE A 312 -25.34 19.47 1.23
N GLY A 313 -25.61 18.32 1.82
CA GLY A 313 -26.22 18.24 3.15
C GLY A 313 -26.24 16.81 3.69
N MET A 314 -26.50 16.67 4.99
CA MET A 314 -26.66 15.34 5.61
C MET A 314 -28.09 14.85 5.41
N ALA A 315 -28.26 13.54 5.18
CA ALA A 315 -29.55 12.91 4.93
C ALA A 315 -30.54 13.04 6.10
N ASP A 316 -30.04 13.18 7.33
CA ASP A 316 -30.82 13.41 8.55
C ASP A 316 -30.98 14.91 8.88
N GLY A 317 -30.42 15.80 8.06
CA GLY A 317 -30.43 17.24 8.25
C GLY A 317 -29.45 17.74 9.30
N SER A 318 -28.51 16.94 9.80
CA SER A 318 -27.47 17.45 10.71
C SER A 318 -26.49 18.39 9.99
N GLU A 319 -25.75 19.20 10.76
CA GLU A 319 -24.62 19.96 10.19
C GLU A 319 -23.57 19.01 9.58
N ILE A 320 -22.89 19.49 8.53
CA ILE A 320 -21.75 18.80 7.93
C ILE A 320 -20.54 18.95 8.87
N ASN A 321 -20.51 18.13 9.93
CA ASN A 321 -19.42 18.12 10.91
C ASN A 321 -18.52 16.93 10.63
N GLY A 322 -17.56 17.12 9.70
CA GLY A 322 -16.47 16.18 9.43
C GLY A 322 -16.91 14.72 9.41
N VAL A 323 -17.60 14.34 8.33
CA VAL A 323 -18.37 13.09 8.19
C VAL A 323 -17.71 11.86 8.82
N SER A 324 -18.49 11.19 9.65
CA SER A 324 -18.21 9.91 10.29
C SER A 324 -17.50 8.92 9.37
N GLU A 325 -16.41 8.36 9.87
CA GLU A 325 -15.58 7.33 9.25
C GLU A 325 -16.43 6.20 8.64
N PHE A 326 -16.07 5.82 7.41
CA PHE A 326 -16.47 4.53 6.86
C PHE A 326 -15.93 3.43 7.80
N GLY A 327 -16.80 2.97 8.71
CA GLY A 327 -16.47 2.06 9.80
C GLY A 327 -17.60 1.81 10.79
N ASN A 328 -18.57 2.72 10.94
CA ASN A 328 -19.63 2.61 11.95
C ASN A 328 -21.09 2.57 11.45
N THR A 329 -21.36 2.67 10.15
CA THR A 329 -22.75 2.63 9.64
C THR A 329 -23.11 1.29 9.01
N ILE A 330 -23.04 0.22 9.80
CA ILE A 330 -23.98 -0.90 9.66
C ILE A 330 -24.53 -1.20 11.07
N THR A 331 -25.40 -0.32 11.55
CA THR A 331 -26.24 -0.62 12.71
C THR A 331 -27.70 -0.55 12.30
N ASN A 332 -28.35 -1.72 12.40
CA ASN A 332 -29.79 -1.93 12.51
C ASN A 332 -30.67 -1.60 11.28
N THR A 333 -30.50 -2.38 10.20
CA THR A 333 -31.67 -2.78 9.39
C THR A 333 -31.98 -4.25 9.64
N SER A 334 -32.91 -4.47 10.56
CA SER A 334 -33.70 -5.69 10.63
C SER A 334 -34.65 -5.73 9.43
N THR A 335 -34.11 -6.01 8.25
CA THR A 335 -34.90 -6.33 7.07
C THR A 335 -34.47 -7.70 6.58
N ASN A 336 -35.40 -8.66 6.60
CA ASN A 336 -35.27 -9.91 5.85
C ASN A 336 -35.35 -9.60 4.34
N SER A 337 -34.39 -8.85 3.80
CA SER A 337 -34.24 -8.66 2.36
C SER A 337 -33.29 -9.73 1.84
N SER A 338 -33.79 -10.54 0.91
CA SER A 338 -32.99 -11.46 0.11
C SER A 338 -32.57 -10.73 -1.15
N GLN A 339 -31.28 -10.67 -1.42
CA GLN A 339 -30.72 -10.02 -2.60
C GLN A 339 -29.94 -11.04 -3.43
N GLU A 340 -30.17 -11.08 -4.74
CA GLU A 340 -29.31 -11.80 -5.68
C GLU A 340 -28.04 -10.99 -5.94
N VAL A 341 -26.88 -11.63 -5.89
CA VAL A 341 -25.57 -10.95 -5.92
C VAL A 341 -24.66 -11.42 -7.05
N GLY A 342 -24.87 -12.61 -7.60
CA GLY A 342 -24.11 -13.14 -8.75
C GLY A 342 -23.98 -14.67 -8.69
N ASP A 343 -23.62 -15.32 -9.80
CA ASP A 343 -23.39 -16.78 -9.91
C ASP A 343 -24.50 -17.67 -9.28
N GLY A 344 -25.75 -17.21 -9.34
CA GLY A 344 -26.90 -17.89 -8.73
C GLY A 344 -26.99 -17.76 -7.20
N TRP A 345 -26.05 -17.08 -6.54
CA TRP A 345 -26.07 -16.84 -5.11
C TRP A 345 -27.03 -15.71 -4.73
N LYS A 346 -27.73 -15.96 -3.62
CA LYS A 346 -28.59 -15.02 -2.91
C LYS A 346 -28.08 -14.87 -1.49
N VAL A 347 -28.07 -13.64 -1.00
CA VAL A 347 -27.76 -13.33 0.40
C VAL A 347 -29.01 -12.77 1.07
N SER A 348 -29.37 -13.35 2.21
CA SER A 348 -30.40 -12.85 3.10
C SER A 348 -29.75 -12.32 4.36
N LYS A 349 -29.80 -11.00 4.57
CA LYS A 349 -29.33 -10.37 5.82
C LYS A 349 -30.23 -10.80 6.97
N LYS A 350 -29.63 -11.23 8.08
CA LYS A 350 -30.33 -11.67 9.30
C LYS A 350 -29.92 -10.82 10.48
N ALA A 351 -30.77 -10.82 11.51
CA ALA A 351 -30.48 -10.18 12.78
C ALA A 351 -29.18 -10.71 13.41
N ASN A 352 -28.55 -9.87 14.23
CA ASN A 352 -27.35 -10.15 15.02
C ASN A 352 -26.08 -10.40 14.17
N ARG A 353 -25.86 -9.61 13.12
CA ARG A 353 -24.69 -9.70 12.23
C ARG A 353 -24.53 -11.10 11.62
N ARG A 354 -25.59 -11.63 11.01
CA ARG A 354 -25.56 -12.93 10.32
C ARG A 354 -26.14 -12.80 8.94
N ASP A 355 -25.54 -13.48 7.98
CA ASP A 355 -25.99 -13.50 6.59
C ASP A 355 -26.17 -14.95 6.15
N LEU A 356 -27.35 -15.26 5.60
CA LEU A 356 -27.62 -16.55 4.97
C LEU A 356 -27.33 -16.44 3.48
N TRP A 357 -26.34 -17.18 3.03
CA TRP A 357 -25.96 -17.32 1.63
C TRP A 357 -26.53 -18.61 1.08
N THR A 358 -27.19 -18.56 -0.08
CA THR A 358 -27.72 -19.76 -0.74
C THR A 358 -27.73 -19.61 -2.25
N ASN A 359 -27.47 -20.68 -2.98
CA ASN A 359 -27.67 -20.73 -4.43
C ASN A 359 -28.79 -21.71 -4.84
N GLY A 360 -29.63 -22.13 -3.88
CA GLY A 360 -30.67 -23.15 -4.06
C GLY A 360 -30.19 -24.57 -3.73
N ASP A 361 -28.95 -24.93 -4.08
CA ASP A 361 -28.39 -26.26 -3.81
C ASP A 361 -27.62 -26.31 -2.48
N LYS A 362 -26.87 -25.25 -2.20
CA LYS A 362 -26.03 -25.09 -1.01
C LYS A 362 -26.46 -23.87 -0.23
N SER A 363 -26.28 -23.93 1.09
CA SER A 363 -26.53 -22.80 1.97
C SER A 363 -25.48 -22.71 3.06
N PHE A 364 -24.99 -21.49 3.33
CA PHE A 364 -23.95 -21.22 4.32
C PHE A 364 -24.32 -19.99 5.16
N ILE A 365 -23.96 -20.02 6.43
CA ILE A 365 -24.10 -18.87 7.31
C ILE A 365 -22.74 -18.20 7.45
N LEU A 366 -22.71 -16.89 7.20
CA LEU A 366 -21.56 -16.04 7.49
C LEU A 366 -21.95 -15.08 8.62
N GLN A 367 -21.20 -15.08 9.72
CA GLN A 367 -21.61 -14.40 10.94
C GLN A 367 -20.47 -13.71 11.69
N TYR A 368 -20.88 -12.74 12.52
CA TYR A 368 -20.05 -12.08 13.51
C TYR A 368 -18.72 -11.55 12.94
N GLU A 369 -17.58 -11.87 13.56
CA GLU A 369 -16.28 -11.34 13.19
C GLU A 369 -15.86 -11.77 11.78
N LEU A 370 -16.19 -13.00 11.36
CA LEU A 370 -15.93 -13.48 9.99
C LEU A 370 -16.75 -12.68 8.96
N ARG A 371 -18.01 -12.41 9.25
CA ARG A 371 -18.87 -11.55 8.41
C ARG A 371 -18.33 -10.14 8.30
N ASP A 372 -18.00 -9.54 9.43
CA ASP A 372 -17.53 -8.16 9.46
C ASP A 372 -16.17 -8.04 8.74
N SER A 373 -15.30 -9.03 8.90
CA SER A 373 -14.05 -9.15 8.17
C SER A 373 -14.28 -9.34 6.66
N TYR A 374 -15.19 -10.22 6.26
CA TYR A 374 -15.53 -10.46 4.86
C TYR A 374 -15.95 -9.16 4.16
N TYR A 375 -16.85 -8.38 4.74
CA TYR A 375 -17.25 -7.10 4.16
C TYR A 375 -16.17 -6.03 4.25
N GLY A 376 -15.40 -5.98 5.35
CA GLY A 376 -14.25 -5.09 5.49
C GLY A 376 -13.17 -5.33 4.42
N HIS A 377 -13.04 -6.57 3.94
CA HIS A 377 -12.14 -6.93 2.84
C HIS A 377 -12.82 -7.01 1.47
N GLY A 378 -13.92 -6.28 1.26
CA GLY A 378 -14.54 -6.10 -0.07
C GLY A 378 -15.66 -7.09 -0.41
N GLY A 379 -16.03 -8.00 0.50
CA GLY A 379 -17.22 -8.84 0.39
C GLY A 379 -17.28 -9.68 -0.88
N TYR A 380 -18.47 -9.83 -1.45
CA TYR A 380 -18.74 -10.70 -2.61
C TYR A 380 -17.91 -10.34 -3.83
N ALA A 381 -17.75 -9.04 -4.05
CA ALA A 381 -16.95 -8.47 -5.13
C ALA A 381 -15.53 -9.04 -5.18
N ARG A 382 -14.87 -9.12 -4.02
CA ARG A 382 -13.47 -9.55 -3.92
C ARG A 382 -13.32 -11.03 -3.59
N LEU A 383 -14.14 -11.54 -2.68
CA LEU A 383 -13.97 -12.89 -2.10
C LEU A 383 -14.98 -13.91 -2.67
N GLY A 384 -16.04 -13.45 -3.32
CA GLY A 384 -17.18 -14.26 -3.77
C GLY A 384 -18.04 -14.76 -2.62
N ALA A 385 -19.02 -15.62 -2.91
CA ALA A 385 -19.88 -16.23 -1.91
C ALA A 385 -19.10 -17.18 -0.98
N PRO A 386 -19.55 -17.36 0.27
CA PRO A 386 -19.17 -18.49 1.10
C PRO A 386 -19.40 -19.82 0.38
N VAL A 387 -18.44 -20.76 0.47
CA VAL A 387 -18.51 -22.07 -0.20
C VAL A 387 -18.36 -23.26 0.76
N ALA A 388 -18.24 -22.99 2.05
CA ALA A 388 -18.18 -23.98 3.12
C ALA A 388 -18.73 -23.38 4.42
N ASP A 389 -19.04 -24.23 5.39
CA ASP A 389 -19.36 -23.77 6.74
C ASP A 389 -18.15 -23.09 7.40
N GLU A 390 -18.42 -22.19 8.33
CA GLU A 390 -17.41 -21.59 9.19
C GLU A 390 -16.68 -22.67 9.99
N GLU A 391 -15.35 -22.60 10.00
CA GLU A 391 -14.52 -23.60 10.63
C GLU A 391 -13.79 -23.01 11.83
N ASN A 392 -13.96 -23.65 13.00
CA ASN A 392 -13.16 -23.38 14.18
C ASN A 392 -11.84 -24.13 14.06
N LEU A 393 -10.76 -23.36 13.92
CA LEU A 393 -9.41 -23.88 13.70
C LEU A 393 -8.62 -24.08 15.01
N GLY A 394 -9.25 -23.84 16.17
CA GLY A 394 -8.61 -23.89 17.48
C GLY A 394 -7.79 -22.63 17.80
N GLY A 395 -7.46 -22.45 19.08
CA GLY A 395 -6.72 -21.26 19.54
C GLY A 395 -7.45 -19.93 19.34
N GLY A 396 -8.77 -19.96 19.20
CA GLY A 396 -9.61 -18.79 18.92
C GLY A 396 -9.66 -18.36 17.44
N TRP A 397 -9.00 -19.10 16.54
CA TRP A 397 -9.05 -18.84 15.11
C TRP A 397 -10.31 -19.45 14.47
N TRP A 398 -10.91 -18.65 13.59
CA TRP A 398 -12.03 -19.05 12.75
C TRP A 398 -11.70 -18.76 11.29
N ARG A 399 -12.26 -19.57 10.38
CA ARG A 399 -12.14 -19.38 8.94
C ARG A 399 -13.47 -19.51 8.23
N GLN A 400 -13.72 -18.58 7.31
CA GLN A 400 -14.73 -18.72 6.27
C GLN A 400 -14.02 -18.96 4.94
N ARG A 401 -14.37 -20.03 4.23
CA ARG A 401 -13.93 -20.22 2.84
C ARG A 401 -14.91 -19.58 1.88
N CYS A 402 -14.41 -18.82 0.92
CA CYS A 402 -15.18 -18.19 -0.14
C CYS A 402 -14.70 -18.67 -1.52
N GLN A 403 -15.39 -18.26 -2.59
CA GLN A 403 -15.05 -18.68 -3.96
C GLN A 403 -13.61 -18.27 -4.34
N HIS A 404 -13.22 -17.03 -4.03
CA HIS A 404 -11.97 -16.42 -4.51
C HIS A 404 -10.93 -16.22 -3.42
N GLY A 405 -11.31 -16.38 -2.16
CA GLY A 405 -10.42 -16.23 -1.02
C GLY A 405 -10.94 -16.93 0.22
N ASP A 406 -10.14 -16.90 1.28
CA ASP A 406 -10.53 -17.31 2.62
C ASP A 406 -10.35 -16.15 3.59
N VAL A 407 -11.31 -16.00 4.50
CA VAL A 407 -11.29 -15.01 5.58
C VAL A 407 -10.91 -15.70 6.87
N PHE A 408 -9.96 -15.13 7.60
CA PHE A 408 -9.49 -15.62 8.89
C PHE A 408 -9.70 -14.56 9.96
N THR A 409 -10.23 -14.97 11.12
CA THR A 409 -10.36 -14.11 12.28
C THR A 409 -9.88 -14.77 13.55
N GLN A 410 -9.30 -13.97 14.47
CA GLN A 410 -9.04 -14.37 15.86
C GLN A 410 -9.56 -13.26 16.77
N GLY A 411 -10.74 -13.47 17.34
CA GLY A 411 -11.44 -12.42 18.07
C GLY A 411 -11.78 -11.23 17.17
N ARG A 412 -11.85 -10.03 17.75
CA ARG A 412 -12.26 -8.81 17.05
C ARG A 412 -11.10 -8.09 16.36
N ASP A 413 -9.87 -8.35 16.80
CA ASP A 413 -8.70 -7.52 16.49
C ASP A 413 -7.90 -8.04 15.31
N LYS A 414 -7.93 -9.36 15.06
CA LYS A 414 -7.18 -9.99 13.98
C LYS A 414 -8.12 -10.46 12.89
N LYS A 415 -7.96 -9.88 11.71
CA LYS A 415 -8.78 -10.08 10.51
C LYS A 415 -7.85 -10.07 9.31
N TYR A 416 -7.81 -11.18 8.59
CA TYR A 416 -6.92 -11.33 7.44
C TYR A 416 -7.62 -12.13 6.34
N VAL A 417 -7.17 -11.93 5.10
CA VAL A 417 -7.64 -12.67 3.94
C VAL A 417 -6.46 -13.24 3.17
N ILE A 418 -6.69 -14.39 2.51
CA ILE A 418 -5.75 -14.96 1.54
C ILE A 418 -6.52 -15.38 0.29
N GLN A 419 -6.02 -15.00 -0.88
CA GLN A 419 -6.78 -15.07 -2.13
C GLN A 419 -6.00 -15.75 -3.25
N TYR A 420 -6.75 -16.22 -4.25
CA TYR A 420 -6.24 -16.67 -5.54
C TYR A 420 -4.97 -17.53 -5.46
N GLU A 421 -3.88 -17.12 -6.13
CA GLU A 421 -2.65 -17.88 -6.22
C GLU A 421 -1.95 -18.03 -4.86
N LEU A 422 -2.02 -17.03 -3.97
CA LEU A 422 -1.50 -17.14 -2.61
C LEU A 422 -2.25 -18.20 -1.82
N ARG A 423 -3.58 -18.23 -1.93
CA ARG A 423 -4.43 -19.27 -1.33
C ARG A 423 -4.11 -20.66 -1.87
N ASP A 424 -3.94 -20.78 -3.18
CA ASP A 424 -3.51 -22.05 -3.79
C ASP A 424 -2.18 -22.54 -3.24
N SER A 425 -1.20 -21.63 -3.16
CA SER A 425 0.13 -21.95 -2.63
C SER A 425 0.04 -22.35 -1.15
N TYR A 426 -0.75 -21.63 -0.35
CA TYR A 426 -1.00 -21.97 1.04
C TYR A 426 -1.54 -23.40 1.20
N TYR A 427 -2.56 -23.79 0.43
CA TYR A 427 -3.11 -25.16 0.49
C TYR A 427 -2.17 -26.22 -0.09
N LYS A 428 -1.46 -25.93 -1.18
CA LYS A 428 -0.43 -26.81 -1.75
C LYS A 428 0.60 -27.20 -0.67
N HIS A 429 0.88 -26.30 0.27
CA HIS A 429 1.90 -26.49 1.30
C HIS A 429 1.31 -26.82 2.68
N GLY A 430 0.09 -27.38 2.74
CA GLY A 430 -0.51 -27.94 3.95
C GLY A 430 -1.43 -27.01 4.73
N GLY A 431 -1.67 -25.79 4.22
CA GLY A 431 -2.63 -24.84 4.76
C GLY A 431 -2.46 -24.59 6.26
N TYR A 432 -3.58 -24.47 6.98
CA TYR A 432 -3.57 -24.10 8.40
C TYR A 432 -2.79 -25.10 9.26
N GLY A 433 -2.87 -26.40 8.97
CA GLY A 433 -2.21 -27.42 9.77
C GLY A 433 -0.68 -27.32 9.75
N ARG A 434 -0.08 -26.75 8.70
CA ARG A 434 1.37 -26.61 8.56
C ARG A 434 1.85 -25.16 8.72
N LEU A 435 1.13 -24.21 8.14
CA LEU A 435 1.53 -22.79 8.07
C LEU A 435 0.82 -21.92 9.13
N GLY A 436 -0.27 -22.40 9.72
CA GLY A 436 -1.15 -21.61 10.59
C GLY A 436 -1.93 -20.53 9.84
N ALA A 437 -2.66 -19.68 10.56
CA ALA A 437 -3.42 -18.58 9.97
C ALA A 437 -2.51 -17.50 9.36
N PRO A 438 -3.02 -16.73 8.38
CA PRO A 438 -2.44 -15.44 8.00
C PRO A 438 -2.30 -14.51 9.22
N VAL A 439 -1.23 -13.72 9.25
CA VAL A 439 -0.92 -12.78 10.37
C VAL A 439 -0.58 -11.37 9.89
N ALA A 440 -0.74 -11.11 8.60
CA ALA A 440 -0.56 -9.81 7.97
C ALA A 440 -1.42 -9.75 6.70
N ASP A 441 -1.56 -8.57 6.11
CA ASP A 441 -2.17 -8.44 4.79
C ASP A 441 -1.27 -9.04 3.69
N GLU A 442 -1.87 -9.30 2.53
CA GLU A 442 -1.16 -9.73 1.32
C GLU A 442 -0.25 -8.60 0.83
N GLU A 443 1.01 -8.91 0.54
CA GLU A 443 2.01 -7.91 0.19
C GLU A 443 2.48 -8.08 -1.26
N ASN A 444 2.42 -7.00 -2.04
CA ASN A 444 3.04 -6.93 -3.37
C ASN A 444 4.53 -6.62 -3.21
N MET A 445 5.37 -7.57 -3.61
CA MET A 445 6.83 -7.50 -3.45
C MET A 445 7.53 -6.92 -4.69
N GLY A 446 6.77 -6.56 -5.73
CA GLY A 446 7.30 -6.10 -7.02
C GLY A 446 7.66 -7.24 -7.98
N ALA A 447 7.86 -6.90 -9.26
CA ALA A 447 8.16 -7.87 -10.33
C ALA A 447 7.17 -9.06 -10.42
N GLY A 448 5.90 -8.82 -10.06
CA GLY A 448 4.84 -9.83 -10.06
C GLY A 448 4.89 -10.82 -8.89
N TRP A 449 5.78 -10.63 -7.91
CA TRP A 449 5.82 -11.45 -6.70
C TRP A 449 4.83 -10.92 -5.66
N TRP A 450 4.13 -11.86 -5.03
CA TRP A 450 3.24 -11.62 -3.91
C TRP A 450 3.65 -12.49 -2.72
N ARG A 451 3.38 -11.99 -1.51
CA ARG A 451 3.64 -12.70 -0.26
C ARG A 451 2.46 -12.65 0.68
N GLN A 452 2.15 -13.79 1.31
CA GLN A 452 1.31 -13.85 2.49
C GLN A 452 2.14 -14.32 3.69
N ARG A 453 2.14 -13.55 4.78
CA ARG A 453 2.75 -13.99 6.04
C ARG A 453 1.76 -14.80 6.86
N CYS A 454 2.19 -15.97 7.34
CA CYS A 454 1.43 -16.84 8.23
C CYS A 454 2.18 -17.08 9.55
N GLN A 455 1.51 -17.70 10.53
CA GLN A 455 2.07 -17.95 11.87
C GLN A 455 3.39 -18.74 11.83
N HIS A 456 3.49 -19.74 10.96
CA HIS A 456 4.60 -20.69 10.95
C HIS A 456 5.44 -20.65 9.67
N GLY A 457 5.07 -19.81 8.71
CA GLY A 457 5.78 -19.64 7.45
C GLY A 457 5.27 -18.47 6.65
N ASP A 458 5.95 -18.19 5.55
CA ASP A 458 5.49 -17.25 4.53
C ASP A 458 5.24 -17.99 3.23
N VAL A 459 4.20 -17.57 2.52
CA VAL A 459 3.81 -18.09 1.21
C VAL A 459 4.18 -17.06 0.17
N PHE A 460 4.81 -17.50 -0.91
CA PHE A 460 5.20 -16.66 -2.05
C PHE A 460 4.60 -17.17 -3.34
N THR A 461 4.15 -16.25 -4.19
CA THR A 461 3.72 -16.55 -5.55
C THR A 461 4.23 -15.56 -6.57
N GLN A 462 4.42 -16.01 -7.80
CA GLN A 462 4.61 -15.15 -8.96
C GLN A 462 3.79 -15.72 -10.12
N GLY A 463 2.65 -15.09 -10.39
CA GLY A 463 1.64 -15.65 -11.28
C GLY A 463 1.14 -17.02 -10.80
N ARG A 464 0.63 -17.83 -11.73
CA ARG A 464 -0.03 -19.11 -11.44
C ARG A 464 0.93 -20.28 -11.21
N ASP A 465 2.15 -20.17 -11.73
CA ASP A 465 3.07 -21.32 -11.85
C ASP A 465 4.05 -21.42 -10.68
N LYS A 466 4.49 -20.27 -10.14
CA LYS A 466 5.49 -20.23 -9.07
C LYS A 466 4.79 -20.08 -7.73
N LYS A 467 4.92 -21.12 -6.90
CA LYS A 467 4.25 -21.27 -5.60
C LYS A 467 5.22 -21.93 -4.63
N TYR A 468 5.76 -21.15 -3.70
CA TYR A 468 6.80 -21.58 -2.75
C TYR A 468 6.47 -21.11 -1.34
N VAL A 469 7.13 -21.72 -0.35
CA VAL A 469 7.02 -21.32 1.06
C VAL A 469 8.40 -21.28 1.71
N ILE A 470 8.49 -20.56 2.83
CA ILE A 470 9.64 -20.61 3.73
C ILE A 470 9.15 -20.59 5.19
N GLN A 471 9.65 -21.51 6.01
CA GLN A 471 9.09 -21.81 7.33
C GLN A 471 10.16 -21.82 8.42
N TYR A 472 9.69 -21.63 9.66
CA TYR A 472 10.47 -21.83 10.89
C TYR A 472 11.90 -21.26 10.81
N GLU A 473 12.91 -22.09 11.07
CA GLU A 473 14.31 -21.65 11.15
C GLU A 473 14.85 -21.12 9.82
N LEU A 474 14.39 -21.66 8.67
CA LEU A 474 14.75 -21.13 7.35
C LEU A 474 14.19 -19.71 7.17
N ARG A 475 12.95 -19.47 7.60
CA ARG A 475 12.33 -18.14 7.58
C ARG A 475 13.07 -17.16 8.49
N ASP A 476 13.43 -17.59 9.70
CA ASP A 476 14.20 -16.77 10.64
C ASP A 476 15.57 -16.41 10.06
N SER A 477 16.26 -17.39 9.47
CA SER A 477 17.55 -17.16 8.81
C SER A 477 17.42 -16.22 7.63
N TYR A 478 16.39 -16.39 6.80
CA TYR A 478 16.10 -15.51 5.67
C TYR A 478 15.96 -14.05 6.10
N TYR A 479 15.14 -13.77 7.12
CA TYR A 479 14.99 -12.39 7.63
C TYR A 479 16.24 -11.87 8.34
N GLY A 480 16.94 -12.72 9.11
CA GLY A 480 18.21 -12.36 9.74
C GLY A 480 19.28 -11.94 8.73
N HIS A 481 19.19 -12.44 7.50
CA HIS A 481 20.10 -12.12 6.40
C HIS A 481 19.51 -11.11 5.39
N GLY A 482 18.53 -10.30 5.79
CA GLY A 482 18.01 -9.18 4.98
C GLY A 482 16.81 -9.52 4.09
N GLY A 483 16.28 -10.74 4.19
CA GLY A 483 15.02 -11.15 3.58
C GLY A 483 14.93 -10.86 2.09
N TYR A 484 13.75 -10.40 1.64
CA TYR A 484 13.46 -10.19 0.22
C TYR A 484 14.40 -9.18 -0.44
N ALA A 485 14.76 -8.11 0.26
CA ALA A 485 15.61 -7.05 -0.29
C ALA A 485 17.02 -7.55 -0.66
N ARG A 486 17.55 -8.54 0.07
CA ARG A 486 18.88 -9.09 -0.17
C ARG A 486 18.86 -10.41 -0.93
N LEU A 487 17.99 -11.35 -0.52
CA LEU A 487 17.98 -12.72 -1.04
C LEU A 487 16.92 -12.94 -2.14
N GLY A 488 15.94 -12.04 -2.26
CA GLY A 488 14.78 -12.18 -3.15
C GLY A 488 13.77 -13.24 -2.69
N ALA A 489 12.82 -13.60 -3.54
CA ALA A 489 11.83 -14.62 -3.27
C ALA A 489 12.46 -16.03 -3.22
N PRO A 490 11.86 -16.98 -2.46
CA PRO A 490 12.07 -18.41 -2.66
C PRO A 490 11.80 -18.83 -4.11
N VAL A 491 12.62 -19.73 -4.66
CA VAL A 491 12.51 -20.22 -6.05
C VAL A 491 12.50 -21.75 -6.16
N ALA A 492 12.44 -22.45 -5.03
CA ALA A 492 12.33 -23.90 -4.93
C ALA A 492 11.60 -24.27 -3.63
N ASP A 493 11.18 -25.52 -3.50
CA ASP A 493 10.68 -26.04 -2.22
C ASP A 493 11.84 -26.18 -1.21
N GLU A 494 11.51 -26.18 0.07
CA GLU A 494 12.46 -26.42 1.16
C GLU A 494 13.06 -27.82 1.07
N GLU A 495 14.38 -27.92 1.18
CA GLU A 495 15.10 -29.17 1.00
C GLU A 495 15.71 -29.67 2.30
N ASN A 496 15.37 -30.91 2.69
CA ASN A 496 16.05 -31.62 3.76
C ASN A 496 17.34 -32.25 3.20
N LEU A 497 18.49 -31.75 3.67
CA LEU A 497 19.81 -32.17 3.20
C LEU A 497 20.43 -33.28 4.07
N GLY A 498 19.70 -33.79 5.05
CA GLY A 498 20.17 -34.80 6.01
C GLY A 498 21.07 -34.22 7.11
N GLY A 499 21.24 -34.98 8.20
CA GLY A 499 22.06 -34.54 9.34
C GLY A 499 21.54 -33.28 10.05
N GLY A 500 20.23 -33.01 9.95
CA GLY A 500 19.58 -31.83 10.51
C GLY A 500 19.72 -30.55 9.67
N TRP A 501 20.41 -30.61 8.52
CA TRP A 501 20.53 -29.47 7.61
C TRP A 501 19.30 -29.31 6.72
N TRP A 502 18.87 -28.08 6.57
CA TRP A 502 17.81 -27.65 5.66
C TRP A 502 18.32 -26.53 4.77
N ARG A 503 17.75 -26.43 3.57
CA ARG A 503 18.06 -25.36 2.62
C ARG A 503 16.80 -24.79 1.98
N GLN A 504 16.79 -23.46 1.83
CA GLN A 504 15.88 -22.74 0.94
C GLN A 504 16.68 -22.07 -0.17
N ARG A 505 16.34 -22.34 -1.43
CA ARG A 505 16.89 -21.59 -2.57
C ARG A 505 16.06 -20.34 -2.82
N CYS A 506 16.72 -19.20 -2.96
CA CYS A 506 16.13 -17.90 -3.28
C CYS A 506 16.71 -17.33 -4.58
N GLN A 507 16.16 -16.22 -5.08
CA GLN A 507 16.59 -15.61 -6.34
C GLN A 507 18.09 -15.25 -6.35
N HIS A 508 18.59 -14.71 -5.25
CA HIS A 508 19.93 -14.13 -5.17
C HIS A 508 20.88 -14.89 -4.23
N GLY A 509 20.39 -15.93 -3.56
CA GLY A 509 21.20 -16.75 -2.67
C GLY A 509 20.46 -17.98 -2.20
N ASP A 510 21.15 -18.81 -1.42
CA ASP A 510 20.58 -19.96 -0.73
C ASP A 510 20.75 -19.77 0.77
N VAL A 511 19.69 -20.07 1.52
CA VAL A 511 19.66 -20.03 2.98
C VAL A 511 19.84 -21.45 3.51
N PHE A 512 20.72 -21.62 4.48
CA PHE A 512 20.99 -22.90 5.15
C PHE A 512 20.74 -22.78 6.65
N THR A 513 20.16 -23.82 7.22
CA THR A 513 19.98 -23.94 8.67
C THR A 513 20.27 -25.34 9.18
N GLN A 514 20.84 -25.43 10.38
CA GLN A 514 20.92 -26.67 11.16
C GLN A 514 20.40 -26.42 12.57
N GLY A 515 19.15 -26.82 12.82
CA GLY A 515 18.46 -26.45 14.05
C GLY A 515 18.30 -24.94 14.20
N ARG A 516 18.23 -24.45 15.45
CA ARG A 516 17.99 -23.04 15.77
C ARG A 516 19.25 -22.18 15.71
N ASP A 517 20.42 -22.80 15.89
CA ASP A 517 21.64 -22.09 16.24
C ASP A 517 22.53 -21.76 15.02
N LYS A 518 22.45 -22.58 13.96
CA LYS A 518 23.28 -22.42 12.78
C LYS A 518 22.44 -21.94 11.61
N LYS A 519 22.74 -20.73 11.15
CA LYS A 519 22.01 -20.00 10.11
C LYS A 519 23.05 -19.31 9.22
N TYR A 520 23.12 -19.68 7.96
CA TYR A 520 24.10 -19.13 7.00
C TYR A 520 23.45 -18.93 5.64
N VAL A 521 24.07 -18.09 4.82
CA VAL A 521 23.67 -17.86 3.42
C VAL A 521 24.87 -17.98 2.50
N ILE A 522 24.61 -18.28 1.23
CA ILE A 522 25.59 -18.15 0.14
C ILE A 522 24.91 -17.53 -1.08
N GLN A 523 25.51 -16.49 -1.63
CA GLN A 523 24.88 -15.58 -2.59
C GLN A 523 25.69 -15.43 -3.87
N TYR A 524 24.99 -15.01 -4.93
CA TYR A 524 25.58 -14.57 -6.19
C TYR A 524 26.75 -15.42 -6.71
N GLU A 525 27.91 -14.82 -6.95
CA GLU A 525 29.08 -15.49 -7.54
C GLU A 525 29.63 -16.58 -6.63
N LEU A 526 29.61 -16.41 -5.30
CA LEU A 526 30.01 -17.46 -4.36
C LEU A 526 29.09 -18.67 -4.49
N ARG A 527 27.78 -18.45 -4.63
CA ARG A 527 26.80 -19.51 -4.88
C ARG A 527 27.07 -20.22 -6.21
N ASP A 528 27.37 -19.47 -7.27
CA ASP A 528 27.70 -20.06 -8.57
C ASP A 528 28.97 -20.92 -8.49
N SER A 529 29.99 -20.45 -7.78
CA SER A 529 31.21 -21.21 -7.53
C SER A 529 30.91 -22.47 -6.71
N TYR A 530 30.09 -22.38 -5.66
CA TYR A 530 29.68 -23.53 -4.88
C TYR A 530 29.00 -24.61 -5.73
N TYR A 531 28.06 -24.25 -6.60
CA TYR A 531 27.41 -25.20 -7.50
C TYR A 531 28.33 -25.76 -8.58
N LYS A 532 29.20 -24.93 -9.18
CA LYS A 532 30.21 -25.36 -10.15
C LYS A 532 31.08 -26.50 -9.59
N HIS A 533 31.38 -26.46 -8.29
CA HIS A 533 32.25 -27.43 -7.63
C HIS A 533 31.49 -28.50 -6.83
N GLY A 534 30.23 -28.79 -7.20
CA GLY A 534 29.47 -29.95 -6.68
C GLY A 534 28.56 -29.65 -5.49
N GLY A 535 28.46 -28.39 -5.08
CA GLY A 535 27.50 -27.91 -4.07
C GLY A 535 27.53 -28.71 -2.78
N TYR A 536 26.35 -28.94 -2.18
CA TYR A 536 26.24 -29.58 -0.88
C TYR A 536 26.80 -31.01 -0.87
N GLY A 537 26.65 -31.76 -1.95
CA GLY A 537 27.12 -33.15 -2.02
C GLY A 537 28.63 -33.28 -1.88
N ARG A 538 29.40 -32.27 -2.30
CA ARG A 538 30.87 -32.28 -2.22
C ARG A 538 31.39 -31.37 -1.11
N LEU A 539 30.94 -30.12 -1.08
CA LEU A 539 31.46 -29.08 -0.18
C LEU A 539 30.73 -29.04 1.18
N GLY A 540 29.52 -29.62 1.27
CA GLY A 540 28.66 -29.52 2.45
C GLY A 540 28.09 -28.12 2.67
N ALA A 541 27.34 -27.93 3.75
CA ALA A 541 26.75 -26.62 4.07
C ALA A 541 27.83 -25.55 4.36
N PRO A 542 27.51 -24.26 4.14
CA PRO A 542 28.23 -23.15 4.73
C PRO A 542 28.34 -23.29 6.25
N VAL A 543 29.47 -22.88 6.83
CA VAL A 543 29.76 -22.97 8.28
C VAL A 543 30.24 -21.64 8.88
N ALA A 544 30.25 -20.58 8.07
CA ALA A 544 30.58 -19.22 8.46
C ALA A 544 29.82 -18.24 7.56
N ASP A 545 29.86 -16.96 7.87
CA ASP A 545 29.34 -15.92 6.99
C ASP A 545 30.26 -15.70 5.78
N GLU A 546 29.72 -15.09 4.73
CA GLU A 546 30.50 -14.67 3.55
C GLU A 546 31.52 -13.59 3.95
N GLU A 547 32.76 -13.75 3.52
CA GLU A 547 33.86 -12.87 3.89
C GLU A 547 34.35 -12.09 2.67
N ASN A 548 34.40 -10.76 2.82
CA ASN A 548 35.11 -9.89 1.88
C ASN A 548 36.60 -9.91 2.23
N MET A 549 37.39 -10.53 1.36
CA MET A 549 38.83 -10.74 1.55
C MET A 549 39.67 -9.56 1.03
N GLY A 550 39.02 -8.51 0.53
CA GLY A 550 39.67 -7.36 -0.07
C GLY A 550 40.13 -7.61 -1.52
N ALA A 551 40.49 -6.53 -2.22
CA ALA A 551 40.96 -6.56 -3.60
C ALA A 551 40.05 -7.36 -4.56
N GLY A 552 38.73 -7.31 -4.35
CA GLY A 552 37.74 -8.01 -5.18
C GLY A 552 37.52 -9.49 -4.87
N TRP A 553 38.26 -10.06 -3.91
CA TRP A 553 38.11 -11.45 -3.50
C TRP A 553 37.03 -11.64 -2.44
N TRP A 554 36.24 -12.69 -2.60
CA TRP A 554 35.25 -13.15 -1.64
C TRP A 554 35.47 -14.61 -1.31
N ARG A 555 35.15 -14.99 -0.06
CA ARG A 555 35.24 -16.36 0.43
C ARG A 555 33.95 -16.79 1.14
N GLN A 556 33.56 -18.03 0.92
CA GLN A 556 32.59 -18.74 1.75
C GLN A 556 33.22 -20.01 2.31
N GLN A 557 33.26 -20.15 3.63
CA GLN A 557 33.70 -21.39 4.26
C GLN A 557 32.54 -22.38 4.30
N CYS A 558 32.76 -23.58 3.76
CA CYS A 558 31.85 -24.71 3.84
C CYS A 558 32.47 -25.84 4.67
N LYS A 559 31.66 -26.84 5.02
CA LYS A 559 32.08 -27.96 5.87
C LYS A 559 33.35 -28.67 5.35
N ASN A 560 33.40 -28.96 4.06
CA ASN A 560 34.45 -29.77 3.43
C ASN A 560 35.42 -28.94 2.56
N GLY A 561 35.24 -27.63 2.45
CA GLY A 561 36.03 -26.78 1.57
C GLY A 561 35.70 -25.30 1.71
N ASP A 562 36.58 -24.44 1.23
CA ASP A 562 36.33 -23.01 1.09
C ASP A 562 36.09 -22.68 -0.39
N VAL A 563 35.03 -21.93 -0.66
CA VAL A 563 34.66 -21.44 -1.99
C VAL A 563 35.18 -20.01 -2.13
N TRP A 564 35.78 -19.71 -3.29
CA TRP A 564 36.39 -18.43 -3.57
C TRP A 564 35.91 -17.86 -4.89
N THR A 565 35.74 -16.54 -4.92
CA THR A 565 35.46 -15.80 -6.14
C THR A 565 36.23 -14.49 -6.22
N HIS A 566 36.47 -14.03 -7.45
CA HIS A 566 36.95 -12.69 -7.74
C HIS A 566 36.21 -12.14 -8.96
N GLY A 567 35.29 -11.21 -8.72
CA GLY A 567 34.33 -10.80 -9.73
C GLY A 567 33.50 -11.97 -10.26
N LYS A 568 33.01 -11.86 -11.49
CA LYS A 568 32.11 -12.86 -12.11
C LYS A 568 32.84 -14.05 -12.73
N ASP A 569 34.11 -13.88 -13.08
CA ASP A 569 34.81 -14.83 -13.96
C ASP A 569 35.62 -15.86 -13.20
N ILE A 570 36.15 -15.50 -12.02
CA ILE A 570 37.04 -16.34 -11.26
C ILE A 570 36.27 -17.06 -10.16
N LYS A 571 36.31 -18.40 -10.20
CA LYS A 571 35.60 -19.30 -9.30
C LYS A 571 36.49 -20.50 -8.98
N TYR A 572 37.02 -20.56 -7.76
CA TYR A 572 37.89 -21.64 -7.30
C TYR A 572 37.42 -22.18 -5.95
N VAL A 573 37.99 -23.31 -5.57
CA VAL A 573 37.76 -23.99 -4.28
C VAL A 573 39.08 -24.50 -3.74
N ILE A 574 39.14 -24.66 -2.42
CA ILE A 574 40.19 -25.43 -1.75
C ILE A 574 39.55 -26.33 -0.71
N GLN A 575 39.79 -27.63 -0.79
CA GLN A 575 38.99 -28.67 -0.13
C GLN A 575 39.86 -29.65 0.65
N PHE A 576 39.23 -30.34 1.61
CA PHE A 576 39.81 -31.48 2.33
C PHE A 576 41.24 -31.21 2.83
N GLU A 577 42.19 -32.10 2.52
CA GLU A 577 43.56 -32.02 3.02
C GLU A 577 44.32 -30.79 2.50
N LEU A 578 44.04 -30.33 1.27
CA LEU A 578 44.62 -29.09 0.74
C LEU A 578 44.16 -27.89 1.57
N ARG A 579 42.87 -27.84 1.95
CA ARG A 579 42.34 -26.81 2.84
C ARG A 579 42.98 -26.89 4.22
N ASP A 580 43.11 -28.07 4.78
CA ASP A 580 43.75 -28.25 6.09
C ASP A 580 45.20 -27.77 6.07
N SER A 581 45.94 -28.11 5.01
CA SER A 581 47.31 -27.62 4.79
C SER A 581 47.33 -26.09 4.69
N TYR A 582 46.46 -25.51 3.85
CA TYR A 582 46.35 -24.07 3.69
C TYR A 582 46.08 -23.35 5.02
N GLN A 583 45.10 -23.80 5.80
CA GLN A 583 44.76 -23.20 7.09
C GLN A 583 45.89 -23.38 8.12
N GLY A 584 46.54 -24.55 8.15
CA GLY A 584 47.72 -24.80 8.99
C GLY A 584 48.89 -23.87 8.69
N HIS A 585 49.03 -23.47 7.43
CA HIS A 585 50.05 -22.52 6.96
C HIS A 585 49.54 -21.07 6.90
N ARG A 586 48.75 -20.67 7.91
CA ARG A 586 48.22 -19.30 8.11
C ARG A 586 47.23 -18.81 7.04
N GLY A 587 46.78 -19.71 6.18
CA GLY A 587 45.69 -19.49 5.22
C GLY A 587 45.80 -18.20 4.42
N ALA A 588 44.68 -17.51 4.30
CA ALA A 588 44.54 -16.33 3.43
C ALA A 588 45.47 -15.17 3.79
N ALA A 589 45.80 -15.02 5.08
CA ALA A 589 46.67 -13.95 5.53
C ALA A 589 48.11 -14.09 4.99
N TRP A 590 48.52 -15.31 4.62
CA TRP A 590 49.88 -15.59 4.15
C TRP A 590 49.91 -16.05 2.70
N LEU A 591 49.08 -17.02 2.34
CA LEU A 591 49.03 -17.64 1.02
C LEU A 591 48.18 -16.84 0.02
N GLY A 592 47.26 -16.01 0.51
CA GLY A 592 46.26 -15.32 -0.30
C GLY A 592 45.19 -16.28 -0.85
N ALA A 593 44.40 -15.80 -1.81
CA ALA A 593 43.34 -16.57 -2.44
C ALA A 593 43.91 -17.66 -3.39
N PRO A 594 43.16 -18.76 -3.62
CA PRO A 594 43.42 -19.67 -4.73
C PRO A 594 43.38 -18.96 -6.08
N VAL A 595 44.30 -19.28 -6.98
CA VAL A 595 44.41 -18.68 -8.33
C VAL A 595 44.36 -19.71 -9.47
N ALA A 596 44.05 -20.97 -9.14
CA ALA A 596 43.87 -22.07 -10.07
C ALA A 596 42.95 -23.13 -9.46
N GLU A 597 42.53 -24.11 -10.27
CA GLU A 597 41.86 -25.31 -9.77
C GLU A 597 42.83 -26.18 -8.95
N GLU A 598 42.28 -27.05 -8.11
CA GLU A 598 43.05 -28.11 -7.44
C GLU A 598 43.61 -29.09 -8.47
N GLU A 599 44.90 -29.37 -8.38
CA GLU A 599 45.62 -30.19 -9.36
C GLU A 599 46.03 -31.52 -8.73
N ASN A 600 45.58 -32.63 -9.33
CA ASN A 600 46.10 -33.95 -9.03
C ASN A 600 47.43 -34.14 -9.78
N MET A 601 48.53 -34.16 -9.03
CA MET A 601 49.88 -34.25 -9.58
C MET A 601 50.31 -35.70 -9.82
N GLY A 602 49.49 -36.68 -9.44
CA GLY A 602 49.80 -38.10 -9.52
C GLY A 602 50.57 -38.62 -8.31
N ALA A 603 50.66 -39.95 -8.19
CA ALA A 603 51.33 -40.65 -7.08
C ALA A 603 50.90 -40.15 -5.68
N GLY A 604 49.61 -39.81 -5.51
CA GLY A 604 49.05 -39.34 -4.24
C GLY A 604 49.27 -37.86 -3.93
N TRP A 605 50.02 -37.12 -4.76
CA TRP A 605 50.28 -35.69 -4.57
C TRP A 605 49.18 -34.81 -5.16
N TRP A 606 48.80 -33.79 -4.40
CA TRP A 606 47.86 -32.75 -4.80
C TRP A 606 48.46 -31.37 -4.57
N ARG A 607 48.06 -30.41 -5.41
CA ARG A 607 48.50 -29.03 -5.33
C ARG A 607 47.34 -28.05 -5.45
N GLN A 608 47.39 -26.99 -4.66
CA GLN A 608 46.60 -25.78 -4.86
C GLN A 608 47.52 -24.58 -5.06
N ARG A 609 47.43 -23.90 -6.21
CA ARG A 609 48.14 -22.64 -6.43
C ARG A 609 47.37 -21.49 -5.81
N CYS A 610 48.04 -20.69 -5.00
CA CYS A 610 47.53 -19.47 -4.37
C CYS A 610 48.35 -18.26 -4.83
N GLN A 611 47.89 -17.05 -4.48
CA GLN A 611 48.54 -15.79 -4.87
C GLN A 611 50.03 -15.77 -4.47
N ASN A 612 50.33 -16.09 -3.21
CA ASN A 612 51.66 -15.93 -2.65
C ASN A 612 52.47 -17.25 -2.61
N GLY A 613 51.84 -18.39 -2.86
CA GLY A 613 52.46 -19.71 -2.73
C GLY A 613 51.67 -20.84 -3.34
N ASP A 614 52.27 -22.03 -3.36
CA ASP A 614 51.61 -23.29 -3.69
C ASP A 614 51.45 -24.12 -2.43
N VAL A 615 50.25 -24.65 -2.19
CA VAL A 615 49.95 -25.59 -1.11
C VAL A 615 50.01 -27.01 -1.67
N TRP A 616 50.69 -27.90 -0.96
CA TRP A 616 50.90 -29.27 -1.36
C TRP A 616 50.42 -30.24 -0.30
N THR A 617 49.86 -31.37 -0.74
CA THR A 617 49.53 -32.50 0.13
C THR A 617 49.84 -33.84 -0.50
N HIS A 618 50.12 -34.84 0.34
CA HIS A 618 50.12 -36.24 -0.03
C HIS A 618 49.41 -37.07 1.03
N GLY A 619 48.15 -37.41 0.77
CA GLY A 619 47.27 -37.97 1.79
C GLY A 619 47.07 -37.00 2.95
N LYS A 620 46.79 -37.53 4.14
CA LYS A 620 46.48 -36.73 5.34
C LYS A 620 47.71 -36.23 6.09
N ASP A 621 48.84 -36.92 5.91
CA ASP A 621 50.00 -36.80 6.80
C ASP A 621 51.04 -35.80 6.32
N LYS A 622 51.10 -35.54 5.02
CA LYS A 622 52.10 -34.65 4.41
C LYS A 622 51.42 -33.39 3.89
N LYS A 623 51.79 -32.26 4.46
CA LYS A 623 51.21 -30.93 4.22
C LYS A 623 52.37 -29.93 4.18
N PHE A 624 52.60 -29.30 3.03
CA PHE A 624 53.72 -28.38 2.83
C PHE A 624 53.28 -27.16 2.02
N VAL A 625 54.05 -26.07 2.10
CA VAL A 625 53.88 -24.89 1.24
C VAL A 625 55.18 -24.53 0.54
N LEU A 626 55.07 -23.98 -0.67
CA LEU A 626 56.19 -23.46 -1.44
C LEU A 626 55.93 -22.00 -1.79
N MET A 627 56.74 -21.09 -1.23
CA MET A 627 56.44 -19.66 -1.18
C MET A 627 57.44 -18.81 -2.00
N PHE A 628 56.99 -17.62 -2.41
CA PHE A 628 57.83 -16.50 -2.85
C PHE A 628 58.98 -16.85 -3.81
N ASN A 629 60.24 -16.62 -3.40
CA ASN A 629 61.41 -16.79 -4.25
C ASN A 629 61.76 -18.26 -4.48
N LEU A 630 61.51 -19.14 -3.50
CA LEU A 630 61.67 -20.59 -3.69
C LEU A 630 60.68 -21.12 -4.73
N ARG A 631 59.43 -20.63 -4.72
CA ARG A 631 58.44 -20.92 -5.76
C ARG A 631 58.90 -20.49 -7.15
N LYS A 632 59.54 -19.32 -7.27
CA LYS A 632 60.11 -18.86 -8.54
C LYS A 632 61.22 -19.78 -9.04
N ASP A 633 62.16 -20.17 -8.16
CA ASP A 633 63.24 -21.11 -8.51
C ASP A 633 62.67 -22.46 -8.96
N TYR A 634 61.68 -22.98 -8.23
CA TYR A 634 61.01 -24.23 -8.54
C TYR A 634 60.45 -24.27 -9.96
N TYR A 635 59.71 -23.24 -10.36
CA TYR A 635 59.16 -23.16 -11.71
C TYR A 635 60.24 -22.92 -12.76
N ALA A 636 61.25 -22.09 -12.49
CA ALA A 636 62.37 -21.86 -13.41
C ALA A 636 63.13 -23.15 -13.72
N ARG A 637 63.18 -24.09 -12.77
CA ARG A 637 63.85 -25.38 -12.92
C ARG A 637 62.95 -26.50 -13.45
N GLY A 638 61.74 -26.18 -13.90
CA GLY A 638 60.80 -27.10 -14.54
C GLY A 638 59.77 -27.76 -13.62
N GLY A 639 59.60 -27.25 -12.39
CA GLY A 639 58.53 -27.61 -11.49
C GLY A 639 58.42 -29.11 -11.19
N PHE A 640 57.18 -29.59 -11.05
CA PHE A 640 56.90 -30.94 -10.55
C PHE A 640 57.52 -32.06 -11.40
N GLU A 641 57.54 -31.90 -12.72
CA GLU A 641 58.09 -32.91 -13.63
C GLU A 641 59.57 -33.19 -13.31
N LYS A 642 60.36 -32.13 -13.12
CA LYS A 642 61.81 -32.22 -12.89
C LYS A 642 62.19 -32.34 -11.41
N LEU A 643 61.48 -31.65 -10.51
CA LEU A 643 61.86 -31.54 -9.09
C LEU A 643 60.97 -32.37 -8.15
N GLY A 644 59.76 -32.73 -8.60
CA GLY A 644 58.74 -33.37 -7.74
C GLY A 644 58.15 -32.41 -6.71
N ALA A 645 57.32 -32.92 -5.81
CA ALA A 645 56.71 -32.12 -4.74
C ALA A 645 57.73 -31.70 -3.66
N PRO A 646 57.48 -30.63 -2.90
CA PRO A 646 58.19 -30.36 -1.66
C PRO A 646 57.97 -31.51 -0.66
N VAL A 647 59.02 -31.86 0.09
CA VAL A 647 59.00 -32.93 1.10
C VAL A 647 59.24 -32.44 2.53
N GLU A 648 59.46 -31.14 2.68
CA GLU A 648 59.61 -30.41 3.94
C GLU A 648 59.15 -28.96 3.79
N ASP A 649 59.00 -28.24 4.89
CA ASP A 649 58.77 -26.79 4.88
C ASP A 649 60.08 -26.02 4.65
N GLU A 650 59.96 -24.79 4.15
CA GLU A 650 61.10 -23.90 3.97
C GLU A 650 61.77 -23.57 5.32
N HIS A 651 63.10 -23.56 5.33
CA HIS A 651 63.89 -23.20 6.51
C HIS A 651 65.04 -22.26 6.13
N TYR A 652 65.36 -21.37 7.06
CA TYR A 652 66.48 -20.43 6.91
C TYR A 652 67.77 -21.07 7.39
N ASP A 653 68.81 -21.08 6.54
CA ASP A 653 70.07 -21.79 6.82
C ASP A 653 71.06 -21.00 7.70
N GLY A 654 70.67 -19.81 8.17
CA GLY A 654 71.50 -18.94 9.00
C GLY A 654 72.51 -18.08 8.23
N ASN A 655 72.68 -18.30 6.91
CA ASN A 655 73.67 -17.61 6.08
C ASN A 655 73.02 -16.71 5.01
N GLY A 656 71.77 -16.27 5.22
CA GLY A 656 71.06 -15.46 4.25
C GLY A 656 70.40 -16.24 3.12
N ILE A 657 70.22 -17.56 3.26
CA ILE A 657 69.60 -18.41 2.25
C ILE A 657 68.45 -19.20 2.88
N TRP A 658 67.28 -19.11 2.26
CA TRP A 658 66.16 -20.01 2.47
C TRP A 658 66.34 -21.26 1.63
N ARG A 659 66.05 -22.43 2.22
CA ARG A 659 66.14 -23.73 1.57
C ARG A 659 64.86 -24.52 1.74
N GLN A 660 64.59 -25.39 0.76
CA GLN A 660 63.51 -26.35 0.85
C GLN A 660 63.78 -27.56 -0.04
N ASP A 661 63.72 -28.75 0.52
CA ASP A 661 63.87 -29.98 -0.24
C ASP A 661 62.59 -30.37 -1.00
N CYS A 662 62.77 -30.71 -2.28
CA CYS A 662 61.81 -31.39 -3.12
C CYS A 662 62.27 -32.83 -3.37
N GLN A 663 61.37 -33.70 -3.83
CA GLN A 663 61.63 -35.14 -4.03
C GLN A 663 62.91 -35.46 -4.83
N LYS A 664 63.30 -34.58 -5.77
CA LYS A 664 64.44 -34.81 -6.67
C LYS A 664 65.55 -33.76 -6.55
N ALA A 665 65.36 -32.68 -5.77
CA ALA A 665 66.35 -31.62 -5.63
C ALA A 665 66.04 -30.65 -4.48
N THR A 666 67.08 -29.95 -3.99
CA THR A 666 66.94 -28.83 -3.05
C THR A 666 66.75 -27.51 -3.80
N LEU A 667 65.80 -26.69 -3.34
CA LEU A 667 65.61 -25.30 -3.73
C LEU A 667 66.40 -24.37 -2.82
N GLN A 668 66.92 -23.28 -3.36
CA GLN A 668 67.61 -22.25 -2.58
C GLN A 668 67.23 -20.86 -3.09
N ALA A 669 66.94 -19.94 -2.17
CA ALA A 669 66.66 -18.55 -2.49
C ALA A 669 67.24 -17.61 -1.44
N LYS A 670 67.68 -16.43 -1.87
CA LYS A 670 68.06 -15.34 -0.97
C LYS A 670 66.83 -14.56 -0.52
#